data_AF-A0A661W7C9-F1
#
_entry.id   AF-A0A661W7C9-F1
#
_cell.length_a   1.000
_cell.length_b   1.000
_cell.length_c   1.000
_cell.angle_alpha   90.00
_cell.angle_beta   90.00
_cell.angle_gamma   90.00
#
_symmetry.space_group_name_H-M   'P 1'
#
loop_
_entity.id
_entity.type
_entity.pdbx_description
1 polymer ?
#
loop_
_entity_poly.entity_id
_entity_poly.type
_entity_poly.pdbx_seq_one_letter_code
_entity_poly.pdbx_strand_id
1 'polypeptide(L)'
;MDSVPPCRKVEVSLPSVAVAGSRCTLTFGKGSPIKHQRVGGYHRSQRNGVACCSNAYSQGEAVRGGGRFAVNGGQMGSDKRVQIIASDAGGTMTDMMVVDSEGNFTIGKAATTPEDQSVGFWESLIDAFEYWDTDFQEEAGRILPGVEAVVYSGTSMMNTLLTATGRKVGVITQRGDEDVFLHERSRQTWAGYPYQDILHHVTHRHNRPLVPKRLVKGVTGRIDMFTMEAIPLYEDEVRRSVEELLDEGVDAIAVCLLYSYMNPAHELRVAEIASEVMKKRGREVPVYLSHKLAPIMREQGRLNTVVLHAYAAEPGREQLFRIEEKLKGSGYRYPLQIVLSHGGLTDIRYPRIHEACFSGPIGGLLGARYLAQEMGTGNWVCTDMGGTSFDVGLIMGGEPMMEREVVITRRIYNIPTLLMDTIGAGTGMYVTIDPITNRIKIGPESAGAEPGPVCYEMGNEVPTVMDCCLIMGILNPDNYLGGKLKLNKELALNAIKEKCADVLHVDPYYLAEGVYRLINSSMREHIRAVLYARGFSPADYHLLSYGGAGPMHVAGYTEGLPFKGVATLPWAAAFSSFGCAAVDISHRYQKSTGVIIPDGAEDSWKLMMGQMMLNAGWEELEKLAAADFAAEGLPWEEARVQQIAYVRYGGQMEDLQVVSPVARINSPEDMDRLIATFEDLYEKVYAGVAKHPQAGYQIMELGLTATVPKVKPRLPRLPLEGKEPAKEAIKGEREVYINGRWHRATIYDMDTLRPGNEIEGIAVVEAPATTFFIPPARRARMDEWSLLWLG
;
A
#
# COMPACT_ATOMS: atom_id res chain seq x y z
N MET A 1 54.50 -44.86 13.81
CA MET A 1 55.71 -44.04 13.87
C MET A 1 55.30 -42.62 13.52
N ASP A 2 55.75 -41.70 14.37
CA ASP A 2 55.82 -40.24 14.22
C ASP A 2 54.56 -39.37 14.39
N SER A 3 54.48 -38.92 15.64
CA SER A 3 53.93 -37.69 16.25
C SER A 3 53.62 -36.47 15.37
N VAL A 4 52.46 -35.88 15.62
CA VAL A 4 52.09 -34.48 15.32
C VAL A 4 51.87 -33.72 16.66
N PRO A 5 52.39 -32.49 16.85
CA PRO A 5 52.30 -31.74 18.11
C PRO A 5 51.03 -30.87 18.25
N PRO A 6 50.66 -30.40 19.48
CA PRO A 6 49.37 -29.77 19.75
C PRO A 6 49.32 -28.24 19.52
N CYS A 7 48.14 -27.76 19.11
CA CYS A 7 47.79 -26.35 18.91
C CYS A 7 47.85 -25.50 20.19
N ARG A 8 48.42 -24.29 20.07
CA ARG A 8 48.39 -23.21 21.07
C ARG A 8 47.00 -22.57 21.13
N LYS A 9 46.45 -22.41 22.34
CA LYS A 9 45.33 -21.49 22.65
C LYS A 9 45.87 -20.06 22.76
N VAL A 10 45.20 -19.11 22.11
CA VAL A 10 45.37 -17.67 22.33
C VAL A 10 44.16 -17.19 23.12
N GLU A 11 44.39 -16.73 24.34
CA GLU A 11 43.40 -16.03 25.17
C GLU A 11 43.42 -14.55 24.83
N VAL A 12 42.25 -13.95 24.61
CA VAL A 12 42.06 -12.50 24.55
C VAL A 12 41.10 -12.11 25.67
N SER A 13 41.61 -11.32 26.60
CA SER A 13 40.92 -10.78 27.77
C SER A 13 40.05 -9.57 27.43
N LEU A 14 38.82 -9.52 27.93
CA LEU A 14 37.98 -8.31 27.98
C LEU A 14 37.80 -7.88 29.45
N PRO A 15 37.86 -6.57 29.77
CA PRO A 15 37.80 -6.09 31.15
C PRO A 15 36.37 -5.95 31.67
N SER A 16 36.21 -6.34 32.93
CA SER A 16 35.01 -6.24 33.77
C SER A 16 34.86 -4.85 34.41
N VAL A 17 33.64 -4.31 34.48
CA VAL A 17 33.24 -3.32 35.49
C VAL A 17 31.91 -3.77 36.12
N ALA A 18 31.89 -3.84 37.44
CA ALA A 18 30.85 -4.38 38.29
C ALA A 18 29.84 -3.32 38.76
N VAL A 19 28.57 -3.73 38.97
CA VAL A 19 27.66 -3.07 39.93
C VAL A 19 26.83 -4.13 40.67
N ALA A 20 26.62 -3.85 41.95
CA ALA A 20 26.27 -4.72 43.07
C ALA A 20 24.90 -5.42 43.02
N GLY A 21 24.86 -6.63 43.59
CA GLY A 21 23.64 -7.35 43.93
C GLY A 21 23.28 -7.20 45.42
N SER A 22 21.97 -7.17 45.69
CA SER A 22 21.39 -7.38 47.02
C SER A 22 20.40 -8.55 46.93
N ARG A 23 20.63 -9.56 47.78
CA ARG A 23 19.78 -10.75 47.96
C ARG A 23 18.58 -10.40 48.85
N CYS A 24 17.43 -11.02 48.60
CA CYS A 24 16.61 -11.55 49.69
C CYS A 24 15.71 -12.70 49.22
N THR A 25 15.87 -13.82 49.90
CA THR A 25 15.15 -15.10 49.83
C THR A 25 13.78 -15.00 50.49
N LEU A 26 12.76 -15.75 50.04
CA LEU A 26 11.71 -16.29 50.92
C LEU A 26 10.98 -17.49 50.26
N THR A 27 10.82 -18.54 51.07
CA THR A 27 10.21 -19.85 50.79
C THR A 27 8.76 -19.96 51.33
N PHE A 28 8.12 -21.10 51.04
CA PHE A 28 6.86 -21.71 51.57
C PHE A 28 5.59 -21.48 50.73
N GLY A 29 4.71 -22.46 50.47
CA GLY A 29 4.59 -23.84 50.95
C GLY A 29 3.45 -24.61 50.21
N LYS A 30 3.40 -25.93 50.39
CA LYS A 30 2.39 -26.86 49.85
C LYS A 30 1.05 -26.76 50.62
N GLY A 31 -0.08 -26.94 49.92
CA GLY A 31 -1.39 -27.24 50.54
C GLY A 31 -2.58 -27.27 49.57
N SER A 32 -2.90 -28.47 49.05
CA SER A 32 -4.17 -29.14 48.68
C SER A 32 -5.54 -28.40 48.46
N PRO A 33 -6.52 -29.06 47.77
CA PRO A 33 -7.34 -28.45 46.72
C PRO A 33 -8.84 -28.27 47.05
N ILE A 34 -9.66 -28.04 46.00
CA ILE A 34 -11.13 -28.22 45.84
C ILE A 34 -11.97 -26.92 45.93
N LYS A 35 -12.59 -26.50 44.80
CA LYS A 35 -14.05 -26.59 44.54
C LYS A 35 -14.46 -25.91 43.23
N HIS A 36 -15.05 -26.72 42.35
CA HIS A 36 -15.94 -26.30 41.29
C HIS A 36 -17.12 -25.49 41.85
N GLN A 37 -17.47 -24.39 41.17
CA GLN A 37 -18.80 -23.82 41.24
C GLN A 37 -19.31 -23.56 39.82
N ARG A 38 -20.31 -24.36 39.43
CA ARG A 38 -21.26 -24.05 38.36
C ARG A 38 -22.40 -23.22 38.95
N VAL A 39 -22.77 -22.15 38.27
CA VAL A 39 -24.11 -21.53 38.26
C VAL A 39 -24.26 -20.97 36.82
N GLY A 40 -25.10 -21.53 35.93
CA GLY A 40 -26.54 -21.27 35.77
C GLY A 40 -26.75 -19.81 35.33
N GLY A 41 -27.31 -19.40 34.17
CA GLY A 41 -28.35 -19.95 33.29
C GLY A 41 -29.40 -18.85 33.08
N TYR A 42 -29.91 -18.67 31.84
CA TYR A 42 -31.00 -17.76 31.39
C TYR A 42 -30.64 -16.26 31.25
N HIS A 43 -31.00 -15.50 30.20
CA HIS A 43 -32.27 -15.42 29.47
C HIS A 43 -32.13 -14.96 27.99
N ARG A 44 -32.99 -15.53 27.12
CA ARG A 44 -33.47 -14.94 25.85
C ARG A 44 -34.51 -13.85 26.14
N SER A 45 -34.44 -12.72 25.44
CA SER A 45 -35.56 -11.81 25.10
C SER A 45 -35.26 -11.19 23.73
N GLN A 46 -35.85 -11.69 22.63
CA GLN A 46 -37.03 -11.15 21.95
C GLN A 46 -37.02 -9.64 21.65
N ARG A 47 -37.03 -9.37 20.33
CA ARG A 47 -37.80 -8.37 19.57
C ARG A 47 -37.88 -6.97 20.17
N ASN A 48 -37.26 -6.02 19.46
CA ASN A 48 -37.89 -4.76 19.11
C ASN A 48 -37.45 -4.36 17.69
N GLY A 49 -38.43 -4.10 16.84
CA GLY A 49 -38.22 -3.60 15.50
C GLY A 49 -37.75 -2.15 15.54
N VAL A 50 -36.79 -1.81 14.69
CA VAL A 50 -36.41 -0.43 14.42
C VAL A 50 -36.95 -0.10 13.03
N ALA A 51 -37.93 0.79 13.02
CA ALA A 51 -38.45 1.41 11.82
C ALA A 51 -37.36 2.29 11.20
N CYS A 52 -37.14 2.14 9.89
CA CYS A 52 -36.33 3.05 9.09
C CYS A 52 -36.82 4.49 9.25
N CYS A 53 -36.04 5.32 9.92
CA CYS A 53 -36.12 6.77 9.79
C CYS A 53 -35.23 7.21 8.63
N SER A 54 -35.72 7.04 7.41
CA SER A 54 -35.28 7.79 6.23
C SER A 54 -36.13 9.05 6.15
N ASN A 55 -35.64 10.19 6.64
CA ASN A 55 -36.03 11.56 6.26
C ASN A 55 -35.45 12.56 7.27
N ALA A 56 -34.23 13.04 7.04
CA ALA A 56 -33.71 14.26 7.66
C ALA A 56 -32.55 14.86 6.84
N TYR A 57 -32.69 14.95 5.51
CA TYR A 57 -31.89 15.85 4.67
C TYR A 57 -32.81 16.48 3.64
N SER A 58 -33.64 17.42 4.10
CA SER A 58 -34.29 18.38 3.22
C SER A 58 -34.49 19.66 4.00
N GLN A 59 -33.95 20.76 3.47
CA GLN A 59 -34.06 22.14 3.92
C GLN A 59 -32.96 22.64 4.87
N GLY A 60 -31.84 23.02 4.28
CA GLY A 60 -30.95 24.06 4.79
C GLY A 60 -30.51 24.92 3.60
N GLU A 61 -30.94 26.18 3.57
CA GLU A 61 -30.62 27.14 2.51
C GLU A 61 -29.11 27.36 2.40
N ALA A 62 -28.57 27.18 1.19
CA ALA A 62 -27.17 27.38 0.87
C ALA A 62 -26.79 28.86 0.97
N VAL A 63 -25.99 29.22 1.98
CA VAL A 63 -25.31 30.51 2.06
C VAL A 63 -24.00 30.40 1.27
N ARG A 64 -23.97 31.11 0.13
CA ARG A 64 -22.81 31.23 -0.77
C ARG A 64 -21.66 31.95 -0.05
N GLY A 65 -20.56 31.26 0.22
CA GLY A 65 -19.30 31.82 0.70
C GLY A 65 -18.13 31.18 -0.05
N GLY A 66 -17.39 31.99 -0.82
CA GLY A 66 -16.37 31.51 -1.75
C GLY A 66 -15.01 31.24 -1.12
N GLY A 67 -14.43 30.08 -1.44
CA GLY A 67 -13.01 29.75 -1.36
C GLY A 67 -12.66 28.93 -2.60
N ARG A 68 -11.75 29.44 -3.44
CA ARG A 68 -11.48 28.93 -4.80
C ARG A 68 -10.26 28.01 -4.79
N PHE A 69 -10.43 26.73 -5.08
CA PHE A 69 -9.33 25.83 -5.45
C PHE A 69 -8.99 26.03 -6.93
N ALA A 70 -7.90 26.73 -7.20
CA ALA A 70 -7.25 26.67 -8.50
C ALA A 70 -5.78 26.99 -8.29
N VAL A 71 -4.91 26.00 -8.45
CA VAL A 71 -3.52 26.31 -8.80
C VAL A 71 -3.61 26.92 -10.20
N ASN A 72 -3.41 28.24 -10.26
CA ASN A 72 -3.76 29.19 -11.33
C ASN A 72 -5.22 29.67 -11.32
N GLY A 73 -5.43 30.82 -10.65
CA GLY A 73 -6.68 31.56 -10.68
C GLY A 73 -7.10 31.97 -12.09
N GLY A 74 -7.97 31.17 -12.69
CA GLY A 74 -8.72 31.53 -13.88
C GLY A 74 -10.14 30.97 -13.76
N GLN A 75 -11.14 31.86 -13.77
CA GLN A 75 -12.54 31.50 -14.06
C GLN A 75 -12.58 30.59 -15.28
N MET A 76 -13.56 29.70 -15.35
CA MET A 76 -13.76 28.82 -16.50
C MET A 76 -13.99 29.65 -17.77
N GLY A 77 -12.91 29.96 -18.48
CA GLY A 77 -12.97 30.29 -19.89
C GLY A 77 -13.50 29.06 -20.61
N SER A 78 -14.16 29.27 -21.75
CA SER A 78 -14.84 28.27 -22.57
C SER A 78 -13.96 27.12 -23.13
N ASP A 79 -12.74 26.91 -22.63
CA ASP A 79 -11.69 26.09 -23.26
C ASP A 79 -10.97 25.06 -22.34
N LYS A 80 -11.33 24.95 -21.04
CA LYS A 80 -10.70 23.93 -20.16
C LYS A 80 -11.17 22.52 -20.52
N ARG A 81 -10.32 21.74 -21.20
CA ARG A 81 -10.60 20.34 -21.56
C ARG A 81 -10.08 19.39 -20.48
N VAL A 82 -10.99 18.74 -19.77
CA VAL A 82 -10.67 17.68 -18.79
C VAL A 82 -10.01 16.50 -19.51
N GLN A 83 -8.87 16.05 -18.99
CA GLN A 83 -8.05 15.02 -19.61
C GLN A 83 -7.97 13.74 -18.78
N ILE A 84 -7.76 13.85 -17.46
CA ILE A 84 -7.57 12.70 -16.57
C ILE A 84 -8.47 12.85 -15.34
N ILE A 85 -9.10 11.76 -14.95
CA ILE A 85 -9.79 11.62 -13.67
C ILE A 85 -9.10 10.47 -12.92
N ALA A 86 -8.68 10.69 -11.69
CA ALA A 86 -8.06 9.67 -10.85
C ALA A 86 -8.70 9.65 -9.47
N SER A 87 -9.05 8.46 -9.00
CA SER A 87 -9.66 8.25 -7.68
C SER A 87 -8.82 7.33 -6.82
N ASP A 88 -8.85 7.59 -5.51
CA ASP A 88 -8.36 6.70 -4.46
C ASP A 88 -9.47 6.47 -3.44
N ALA A 89 -10.10 5.30 -3.51
CA ALA A 89 -11.17 4.89 -2.62
C ALA A 89 -10.60 4.21 -1.37
N GLY A 90 -10.49 4.97 -0.28
CA GLY A 90 -10.15 4.46 1.03
C GLY A 90 -11.29 3.66 1.68
N GLY A 91 -11.11 3.24 2.93
CA GLY A 91 -12.19 2.62 3.71
C GLY A 91 -13.25 3.61 4.21
N THR A 92 -12.96 4.91 4.13
CA THR A 92 -13.74 5.96 4.78
C THR A 92 -14.13 7.07 3.81
N MET A 93 -13.16 7.56 3.02
CA MET A 93 -13.36 8.62 2.05
C MET A 93 -12.83 8.16 0.69
N THR A 94 -13.49 8.61 -0.37
CA THR A 94 -13.05 8.47 -1.75
C THR A 94 -12.51 9.81 -2.21
N ASP A 95 -11.19 9.86 -2.44
CA ASP A 95 -10.49 11.07 -2.87
C ASP A 95 -10.42 11.08 -4.41
N MET A 96 -10.78 12.20 -5.02
CA MET A 96 -10.81 12.39 -6.47
C MET A 96 -9.83 13.48 -6.89
N MET A 97 -9.16 13.28 -8.01
CA MET A 97 -8.40 14.31 -8.70
C MET A 97 -8.83 14.38 -10.16
N VAL A 98 -9.16 15.59 -10.61
CA VAL A 98 -9.50 15.87 -12.00
C VAL A 98 -8.45 16.81 -12.56
N VAL A 99 -7.87 16.45 -13.70
CA VAL A 99 -6.75 17.18 -14.34
C VAL A 99 -7.17 17.63 -15.73
N ASP A 100 -6.93 18.90 -16.06
CA ASP A 100 -7.15 19.45 -17.40
C ASP A 100 -5.91 19.32 -18.30
N SER A 101 -6.06 19.67 -19.58
CA SER A 101 -4.98 19.61 -20.58
C SER A 101 -3.81 20.56 -20.34
N GLU A 102 -3.98 21.56 -19.48
CA GLU A 102 -2.92 22.51 -19.09
C GLU A 102 -2.14 22.03 -17.86
N GLY A 103 -2.65 21.02 -17.15
CA GLY A 103 -2.09 20.52 -15.91
C GLY A 103 -2.68 21.16 -14.66
N ASN A 104 -3.71 22.02 -14.80
CA ASN A 104 -4.46 22.46 -13.64
C ASN A 104 -5.31 21.29 -13.14
N PHE A 105 -5.57 21.27 -11.83
CA PHE A 105 -6.34 20.20 -11.23
C PHE A 105 -7.32 20.73 -10.19
N THR A 106 -8.31 19.91 -9.89
CA THR A 106 -9.21 20.05 -8.75
C THR A 106 -9.29 18.74 -8.00
N ILE A 107 -9.66 18.82 -6.74
CA ILE A 107 -9.73 17.68 -5.82
C ILE A 107 -11.17 17.59 -5.33
N GLY A 108 -11.73 16.38 -5.34
CA GLY A 108 -13.02 16.08 -4.74
C GLY A 108 -12.88 15.09 -3.60
N LYS A 109 -13.84 15.12 -2.67
CA LYS A 109 -13.87 14.22 -1.54
C LYS A 109 -15.31 13.87 -1.17
N ALA A 110 -15.61 12.57 -1.13
CA ALA A 110 -16.90 12.06 -0.66
C ALA A 110 -16.73 10.86 0.27
N ALA A 111 -17.79 10.52 1.01
CA ALA A 111 -17.80 9.32 1.83
C ALA A 111 -17.72 8.07 0.95
N THR A 112 -16.92 7.09 1.38
CA THR A 112 -16.89 5.78 0.71
C THR A 112 -18.22 5.06 0.97
N THR A 113 -18.73 4.39 -0.06
CA THR A 113 -19.97 3.61 -0.02
C THR A 113 -19.64 2.13 -0.26
N PRO A 114 -19.33 1.33 0.78
CA PRO A 114 -18.80 -0.03 0.62
C PRO A 114 -19.72 -0.99 -0.16
N GLU A 115 -21.03 -0.81 -0.02
CA GLU A 115 -22.05 -1.61 -0.69
C GLU A 115 -22.11 -1.32 -2.21
N ASP A 116 -21.79 -0.08 -2.62
CA ASP A 116 -21.74 0.35 -4.01
C ASP A 116 -20.76 1.51 -4.21
N GLN A 117 -19.51 1.17 -4.56
CA GLN A 117 -18.42 2.13 -4.79
C GLN A 117 -18.73 3.16 -5.88
N SER A 118 -19.68 2.88 -6.78
CA SER A 118 -20.08 3.81 -7.84
C SER A 118 -20.78 5.06 -7.31
N VAL A 119 -21.36 5.00 -6.12
CA VAL A 119 -21.98 6.16 -5.47
C VAL A 119 -20.90 7.11 -4.97
N GLY A 120 -19.98 6.62 -4.13
CA GLY A 120 -18.92 7.43 -3.54
C GLY A 120 -17.93 7.96 -4.58
N PHE A 121 -17.62 7.15 -5.61
CA PHE A 121 -16.85 7.63 -6.77
C PHE A 121 -17.53 8.82 -7.45
N TRP A 122 -18.84 8.73 -7.70
CA TRP A 122 -19.58 9.76 -8.43
C TRP A 122 -19.80 11.03 -7.60
N GLU A 123 -20.11 10.89 -6.31
CA GLU A 123 -20.22 12.02 -5.38
C GLU A 123 -18.90 12.77 -5.25
N SER A 124 -17.78 12.04 -5.16
CA SER A 124 -16.45 12.65 -5.14
C SER A 124 -16.13 13.38 -6.45
N LEU A 125 -16.63 12.88 -7.58
CA LEU A 125 -16.48 13.55 -8.86
C LEU A 125 -17.29 14.85 -8.93
N ILE A 126 -18.53 14.87 -8.43
CA ILE A 126 -19.35 16.10 -8.33
C ILE A 126 -18.62 17.13 -7.46
N ASP A 127 -18.18 16.73 -6.27
CA ASP A 127 -17.46 17.59 -5.33
C ASP A 127 -16.21 18.24 -5.98
N ALA A 128 -15.46 17.47 -6.78
CA ALA A 128 -14.31 17.98 -7.52
C ALA A 128 -14.69 19.12 -8.48
N PHE A 129 -15.81 18.99 -9.19
CA PHE A 129 -16.26 19.97 -10.18
C PHE A 129 -16.93 21.22 -9.58
N GLU A 130 -17.44 21.15 -8.35
CA GLU A 130 -17.94 22.33 -7.63
C GLU A 130 -16.85 23.42 -7.52
N TYR A 131 -15.59 23.03 -7.32
CA TYR A 131 -14.46 23.96 -7.24
C TYR A 131 -14.13 24.65 -8.56
N TRP A 132 -14.58 24.12 -9.69
CA TRP A 132 -14.50 24.76 -11.00
C TRP A 132 -15.79 25.51 -11.36
N ASP A 133 -16.73 25.70 -10.43
CA ASP A 133 -18.05 26.28 -10.68
C ASP A 133 -18.80 25.55 -11.83
N THR A 134 -18.62 24.23 -11.92
CA THR A 134 -19.26 23.38 -12.94
C THR A 134 -20.32 22.50 -12.29
N ASP A 135 -21.55 22.55 -12.77
CA ASP A 135 -22.54 21.52 -12.44
C ASP A 135 -22.23 20.25 -13.25
N PHE A 136 -21.49 19.33 -12.65
CA PHE A 136 -21.08 18.10 -13.32
C PHE A 136 -22.27 17.24 -13.74
N GLN A 137 -23.40 17.28 -13.03
CA GLN A 137 -24.57 16.45 -13.38
C GLN A 137 -25.16 16.85 -14.72
N GLU A 138 -25.26 18.16 -14.98
CA GLU A 138 -25.75 18.68 -16.25
C GLU A 138 -24.70 18.58 -17.36
N GLU A 139 -23.42 18.75 -17.02
CA GLU A 139 -22.32 18.86 -17.98
C GLU A 139 -21.58 17.55 -18.28
N ALA A 140 -21.85 16.46 -17.54
CA ALA A 140 -21.15 15.18 -17.69
C ALA A 140 -21.14 14.67 -19.14
N GLY A 141 -22.28 14.80 -19.84
CA GLY A 141 -22.42 14.39 -21.24
C GLY A 141 -21.56 15.18 -22.23
N ARG A 142 -21.10 16.38 -21.85
CA ARG A 142 -20.15 17.20 -22.62
C ARG A 142 -18.70 16.93 -22.21
N ILE A 143 -18.46 16.71 -20.90
CA ILE A 143 -17.11 16.58 -20.33
C ILE A 143 -16.52 15.19 -20.57
N LEU A 144 -17.24 14.12 -20.17
CA LEU A 144 -16.73 12.75 -20.17
C LEU A 144 -16.30 12.23 -21.56
N PRO A 145 -16.93 12.60 -22.69
CA PRO A 145 -16.43 12.21 -24.01
C PRO A 145 -15.03 12.74 -24.34
N GLY A 146 -14.59 13.81 -23.67
CA GLY A 146 -13.28 14.44 -23.87
C GLY A 146 -12.17 13.89 -22.96
N VAL A 147 -12.53 13.13 -21.92
CA VAL A 147 -11.63 12.54 -20.93
C VAL A 147 -10.89 11.35 -21.54
N GLU A 148 -9.57 11.34 -21.40
CA GLU A 148 -8.67 10.36 -22.02
C GLU A 148 -8.37 9.18 -21.07
N ALA A 149 -8.39 9.40 -19.75
CA ALA A 149 -8.16 8.34 -18.77
C ALA A 149 -9.00 8.54 -17.51
N VAL A 150 -9.66 7.47 -17.04
CA VAL A 150 -10.26 7.39 -15.72
C VAL A 150 -9.56 6.27 -14.95
N VAL A 151 -8.88 6.64 -13.87
CA VAL A 151 -8.08 5.73 -13.05
C VAL A 151 -8.76 5.52 -11.70
N TYR A 152 -8.89 4.27 -11.31
CA TYR A 152 -9.34 3.86 -10.00
C TYR A 152 -8.21 3.21 -9.22
N SER A 153 -8.03 3.66 -7.99
CA SER A 153 -7.31 2.93 -6.95
C SER A 153 -8.23 2.79 -5.75
N GLY A 154 -8.06 1.73 -4.96
CA GLY A 154 -8.80 1.63 -3.72
C GLY A 154 -8.49 0.41 -2.89
N THR A 155 -9.14 0.37 -1.73
CA THR A 155 -8.88 -0.64 -0.69
C THR A 155 -10.00 -1.67 -0.54
N SER A 156 -11.03 -1.65 -1.40
CA SER A 156 -12.21 -2.52 -1.28
C SER A 156 -11.89 -4.02 -1.28
N MET A 157 -10.97 -4.44 -2.16
CA MET A 157 -10.51 -5.84 -2.22
C MET A 157 -9.74 -6.24 -0.94
N MET A 158 -8.86 -5.36 -0.44
CA MET A 158 -8.16 -5.58 0.82
C MET A 158 -9.11 -5.62 2.02
N ASN A 159 -10.10 -4.74 2.06
CA ASN A 159 -11.10 -4.69 3.13
C ASN A 159 -11.93 -5.97 3.16
N THR A 160 -12.31 -6.52 2.00
CA THR A 160 -13.00 -7.82 1.90
C THR A 160 -12.18 -8.95 2.53
N LEU A 161 -10.86 -8.93 2.35
CA LEU A 161 -9.95 -9.87 2.99
C LEU A 161 -9.87 -9.66 4.52
N LEU A 162 -9.79 -8.40 4.97
CA LEU A 162 -9.69 -8.03 6.39
C LEU A 162 -10.94 -8.40 7.19
N THR A 163 -12.13 -8.12 6.63
CA THR A 163 -13.43 -8.39 7.27
C THR A 163 -13.89 -9.83 7.07
N ALA A 164 -13.19 -10.59 6.22
CA ALA A 164 -13.56 -11.95 5.83
C ALA A 164 -15.00 -12.07 5.29
N THR A 165 -15.39 -11.12 4.42
CA THR A 165 -16.71 -11.05 3.78
C THR A 165 -16.72 -11.47 2.31
N GLY A 166 -15.65 -12.11 1.84
CA GLY A 166 -15.53 -12.57 0.44
C GLY A 166 -16.35 -13.81 0.09
N ARG A 167 -16.21 -14.27 -1.16
CA ARG A 167 -16.89 -15.46 -1.70
C ARG A 167 -16.57 -16.74 -0.93
N LYS A 168 -17.48 -17.70 -0.94
CA LYS A 168 -17.21 -19.05 -0.42
C LYS A 168 -16.41 -19.87 -1.44
N VAL A 169 -15.09 -19.94 -1.25
CA VAL A 169 -14.17 -20.64 -2.18
C VAL A 169 -13.97 -22.10 -1.79
N GLY A 170 -14.11 -23.01 -2.75
CA GLY A 170 -13.63 -24.39 -2.68
C GLY A 170 -12.21 -24.52 -3.22
N VAL A 171 -11.40 -25.41 -2.65
CA VAL A 171 -10.02 -25.63 -3.08
C VAL A 171 -9.81 -27.08 -3.50
N ILE A 172 -9.20 -27.29 -4.67
CA ILE A 172 -8.66 -28.57 -5.10
C ILE A 172 -7.14 -28.48 -5.05
N THR A 173 -6.54 -29.35 -4.25
CA THR A 173 -5.09 -29.47 -4.11
C THR A 173 -4.65 -30.92 -4.23
N GLN A 174 -3.37 -31.16 -4.02
CA GLN A 174 -2.80 -32.49 -4.02
C GLN A 174 -3.34 -33.34 -2.86
N ARG A 175 -3.67 -34.61 -3.12
CA ARG A 175 -3.96 -35.58 -2.06
C ARG A 175 -2.77 -35.67 -1.09
N GLY A 176 -3.02 -35.47 0.20
CA GLY A 176 -2.03 -35.39 1.27
C GLY A 176 -1.72 -33.96 1.73
N ASP A 177 -2.04 -32.95 0.92
CA ASP A 177 -1.77 -31.53 1.20
C ASP A 177 -3.03 -30.76 1.62
N GLU A 178 -4.15 -31.43 1.92
CA GLU A 178 -5.43 -30.79 2.30
C GLU A 178 -5.34 -29.91 3.56
N ASP A 179 -4.32 -30.12 4.40
CA ASP A 179 -4.06 -29.36 5.63
C ASP A 179 -3.18 -28.12 5.44
N VAL A 180 -2.91 -27.71 4.20
CA VAL A 180 -2.06 -26.56 3.85
C VAL A 180 -2.43 -25.26 4.60
N PHE A 181 -3.72 -24.94 4.74
CA PHE A 181 -4.17 -23.75 5.48
C PHE A 181 -4.09 -23.88 7.01
N LEU A 182 -3.86 -25.09 7.54
CA LEU A 182 -3.66 -25.31 8.98
C LEU A 182 -2.17 -25.24 9.33
N HIS A 183 -1.30 -25.78 8.48
CA HIS A 183 0.15 -25.73 8.70
C HIS A 183 0.74 -24.34 8.42
N GLU A 184 0.20 -23.64 7.41
CA GLU A 184 0.52 -22.26 7.06
C GLU A 184 2.03 -21.96 6.86
N ARG A 185 2.81 -22.96 6.42
CA ARG A 185 4.29 -22.91 6.36
C ARG A 185 4.96 -22.54 7.70
N SER A 186 4.22 -22.61 8.81
CA SER A 186 4.55 -22.12 10.17
C SER A 186 4.84 -20.61 10.28
N ARG A 187 5.48 -20.00 9.29
CA ARG A 187 5.84 -18.57 9.23
C ARG A 187 4.61 -17.65 9.39
N GLN A 188 3.46 -18.04 8.86
CA GLN A 188 2.24 -17.22 8.92
C GLN A 188 1.62 -17.13 10.33
N THR A 189 2.14 -17.87 11.31
CA THR A 189 1.70 -17.78 12.72
C THR A 189 2.22 -16.52 13.44
N TRP A 190 3.28 -15.90 12.89
CA TRP A 190 3.95 -14.71 13.44
C TRP A 190 4.33 -13.68 12.38
N ALA A 191 4.07 -13.94 11.09
CA ALA A 191 4.34 -12.98 10.02
C ALA A 191 3.62 -11.65 10.30
N GLY A 192 4.34 -10.53 10.20
CA GLY A 192 3.83 -9.19 10.52
C GLY A 192 3.82 -8.83 12.01
N TYR A 193 4.35 -9.67 12.89
CA TYR A 193 4.56 -9.30 14.29
C TYR A 193 5.74 -8.33 14.45
N PRO A 194 5.72 -7.45 15.46
CA PRO A 194 6.90 -6.67 15.81
C PRO A 194 8.04 -7.60 16.19
N TYR A 195 9.28 -7.14 16.00
CA TYR A 195 10.50 -7.95 16.20
C TYR A 195 10.53 -8.68 17.55
N GLN A 196 10.08 -8.02 18.63
CA GLN A 196 10.05 -8.59 19.98
C GLN A 196 9.15 -9.83 20.05
N ASP A 197 7.99 -9.80 19.41
CA ASP A 197 7.04 -10.91 19.42
C ASP A 197 7.48 -12.05 18.50
N ILE A 198 8.18 -11.74 17.39
CA ILE A 198 8.78 -12.76 16.52
C ILE A 198 9.73 -13.66 17.31
N LEU A 199 10.53 -13.09 18.22
CA LEU A 199 11.49 -13.83 19.05
C LEU A 199 10.85 -14.74 20.11
N HIS A 200 9.58 -14.53 20.45
CA HIS A 200 8.90 -15.23 21.54
C HIS A 200 7.84 -16.21 21.02
N HIS A 201 8.20 -17.47 20.76
CA HIS A 201 7.29 -18.50 20.23
C HIS A 201 5.94 -18.66 20.94
N VAL A 202 5.83 -18.29 22.22
CA VAL A 202 4.58 -18.32 22.98
C VAL A 202 3.52 -17.36 22.44
N THR A 203 3.93 -16.28 21.76
CA THR A 203 3.04 -15.30 21.15
C THR A 203 2.48 -15.80 19.81
N HIS A 204 3.10 -16.80 19.18
CA HIS A 204 2.76 -17.26 17.84
C HIS A 204 1.39 -17.97 17.85
N ARG A 205 0.51 -17.59 16.90
CA ARG A 205 -0.86 -18.10 16.81
C ARG A 205 -1.24 -18.37 15.37
N HIS A 206 -1.80 -19.55 15.10
CA HIS A 206 -2.37 -19.88 13.78
C HIS A 206 -3.47 -18.92 13.37
N ASN A 207 -3.58 -18.64 12.07
CA ASN A 207 -4.71 -17.86 11.56
C ASN A 207 -5.96 -18.73 11.50
N ARG A 208 -7.12 -18.07 11.52
CA ARG A 208 -8.35 -18.69 11.07
C ARG A 208 -8.23 -18.95 9.55
N PRO A 209 -8.41 -20.17 9.05
CA PRO A 209 -8.31 -20.44 7.61
C PRO A 209 -9.34 -19.62 6.80
N LEU A 210 -8.92 -19.01 5.69
CA LEU A 210 -9.85 -18.37 4.73
C LEU A 210 -10.79 -19.40 4.12
N VAL A 211 -10.23 -20.57 3.77
CA VAL A 211 -10.98 -21.72 3.31
C VAL A 211 -10.98 -22.77 4.43
N PRO A 212 -12.15 -23.09 5.02
CA PRO A 212 -12.23 -24.12 6.04
C PRO A 212 -11.90 -25.50 5.44
N LYS A 213 -11.22 -26.37 6.22
CA LYS A 213 -10.74 -27.69 5.77
C LYS A 213 -11.77 -28.53 5.00
N ARG A 214 -13.05 -28.48 5.38
CA ARG A 214 -14.13 -29.21 4.70
C ARG A 214 -14.30 -28.86 3.21
N LEU A 215 -13.87 -27.65 2.82
CA LEU A 215 -13.90 -27.13 1.44
C LEU A 215 -12.54 -27.31 0.73
N VAL A 216 -11.59 -28.01 1.32
CA VAL A 216 -10.31 -28.36 0.71
C VAL A 216 -10.34 -29.84 0.33
N LYS A 217 -10.19 -30.14 -0.95
CA LYS A 217 -10.25 -31.49 -1.51
C LYS A 217 -8.90 -31.85 -2.12
N GLY A 218 -8.36 -33.00 -1.73
CA GLY A 218 -7.18 -33.58 -2.36
C GLY A 218 -7.56 -34.45 -3.56
N VAL A 219 -6.77 -34.38 -4.63
CA VAL A 219 -6.85 -35.29 -5.77
C VAL A 219 -5.50 -35.98 -5.99
N THR A 220 -5.55 -37.26 -6.33
CA THR A 220 -4.35 -38.05 -6.62
C THR A 220 -3.84 -37.76 -8.03
N GLY A 221 -2.55 -37.49 -8.17
CA GLY A 221 -1.85 -37.15 -9.41
C GLY A 221 -0.62 -36.32 -9.06
N ARG A 222 0.54 -36.49 -9.71
CA ARG A 222 1.78 -35.81 -9.31
C ARG A 222 2.66 -35.51 -10.51
N ILE A 223 2.98 -34.24 -10.67
CA ILE A 223 4.13 -33.78 -11.46
C ILE A 223 5.33 -33.64 -10.50
N ASP A 224 6.48 -34.16 -10.91
CA ASP A 224 7.72 -34.07 -10.13
C ASP A 224 8.56 -32.82 -10.45
N MET A 225 9.70 -32.69 -9.77
CA MET A 225 10.61 -31.57 -9.96
C MET A 225 11.31 -31.52 -11.32
N PHE A 226 11.31 -32.65 -12.05
CA PHE A 226 11.83 -32.75 -13.42
C PHE A 226 10.72 -32.50 -14.46
N THR A 227 9.56 -32.02 -14.02
CA THR A 227 8.38 -31.69 -14.84
C THR A 227 7.69 -32.90 -15.46
N MET A 228 8.03 -34.11 -14.99
CA MET A 228 7.48 -35.37 -15.48
C MET A 228 6.26 -35.79 -14.66
N GLU A 229 5.31 -36.47 -15.31
CA GLU A 229 4.19 -37.11 -14.61
C GLU A 229 4.69 -38.35 -13.85
N ALA A 230 4.77 -38.22 -12.52
CA ALA A 230 5.17 -39.30 -11.62
C ALA A 230 3.98 -40.17 -11.19
N ILE A 231 2.80 -39.56 -11.03
CA ILE A 231 1.55 -40.26 -10.73
C ILE A 231 0.47 -39.69 -11.66
N PRO A 232 -0.19 -40.51 -12.49
CA PRO A 232 -1.28 -40.02 -13.33
C PRO A 232 -2.43 -39.40 -12.52
N LEU A 233 -3.11 -38.41 -13.07
CA LEU A 233 -4.26 -37.78 -12.41
C LEU A 233 -5.45 -38.75 -12.34
N TYR A 234 -6.00 -38.94 -11.14
CA TYR A 234 -7.15 -39.82 -10.91
C TYR A 234 -8.45 -39.02 -11.12
N GLU A 235 -8.95 -39.04 -12.36
CA GLU A 235 -10.07 -38.21 -12.79
C GLU A 235 -11.36 -38.41 -11.98
N ASP A 236 -11.64 -39.63 -11.50
CA ASP A 236 -12.84 -39.89 -10.71
C ASP A 236 -12.80 -39.21 -9.33
N GLU A 237 -11.60 -39.02 -8.76
CA GLU A 237 -11.44 -38.22 -7.54
C GLU A 237 -11.70 -36.74 -7.81
N VAL A 238 -11.33 -36.25 -8.99
CA VAL A 238 -11.62 -34.89 -9.42
C VAL A 238 -13.13 -34.69 -9.54
N ARG A 239 -13.82 -35.61 -10.23
CA ARG A 239 -15.29 -35.57 -10.38
C ARG A 239 -15.98 -35.50 -9.02
N ARG A 240 -15.65 -36.44 -8.13
CA ARG A 240 -16.18 -36.48 -6.76
C ARG A 240 -15.88 -35.20 -5.98
N SER A 241 -14.65 -34.68 -6.07
CA SER A 241 -14.26 -33.46 -5.35
C SER A 241 -15.06 -32.24 -5.81
N VAL A 242 -15.26 -32.08 -7.12
CA VAL A 242 -16.08 -30.99 -7.67
C VAL A 242 -17.54 -31.13 -7.22
N GLU A 243 -18.09 -32.34 -7.29
CA GLU A 243 -19.45 -32.62 -6.82
C GLU A 243 -19.64 -32.27 -5.34
N GLU A 244 -18.73 -32.69 -4.46
CA GLU A 244 -18.78 -32.38 -3.03
C GLU A 244 -18.68 -30.87 -2.77
N LEU A 245 -17.87 -30.14 -3.54
CA LEU A 245 -17.77 -28.68 -3.42
C LEU A 245 -19.05 -27.97 -3.88
N LEU A 246 -19.67 -28.45 -4.95
CA LEU A 246 -20.97 -27.93 -5.42
C LEU A 246 -22.09 -28.20 -4.42
N ASP A 247 -22.09 -29.38 -3.78
CA ASP A 247 -23.05 -29.74 -2.72
C ASP A 247 -22.87 -28.85 -1.48
N GLU A 248 -21.63 -28.45 -1.20
CA GLU A 248 -21.32 -27.46 -0.18
C GLU A 248 -21.70 -26.03 -0.60
N GLY A 249 -22.08 -25.81 -1.85
CA GLY A 249 -22.53 -24.53 -2.34
C GLY A 249 -21.44 -23.48 -2.40
N VAL A 250 -20.24 -23.85 -2.85
CA VAL A 250 -19.17 -22.86 -3.14
C VAL A 250 -19.54 -21.93 -4.28
N ASP A 251 -19.01 -20.71 -4.24
CA ASP A 251 -19.20 -19.68 -5.28
C ASP A 251 -18.08 -19.70 -6.33
N ALA A 252 -16.95 -20.35 -6.03
CA ALA A 252 -15.79 -20.48 -6.91
C ALA A 252 -14.93 -21.69 -6.51
N ILE A 253 -14.14 -22.22 -7.44
CA ILE A 253 -13.14 -23.28 -7.18
C ILE A 253 -11.74 -22.78 -7.53
N ALA A 254 -10.81 -22.86 -6.58
CA ALA A 254 -9.39 -22.62 -6.77
C ALA A 254 -8.62 -23.95 -6.88
N VAL A 255 -7.74 -24.06 -7.89
CA VAL A 255 -6.92 -25.26 -8.11
C VAL A 255 -5.45 -24.90 -7.98
N CYS A 256 -4.74 -25.60 -7.08
CA CYS A 256 -3.29 -25.46 -6.94
C CYS A 256 -2.68 -26.85 -6.72
N LEU A 257 -2.03 -27.37 -7.77
CA LEU A 257 -1.28 -28.62 -7.72
C LEU A 257 0.23 -28.33 -7.66
N LEU A 258 1.02 -29.28 -7.15
CA LEU A 258 2.47 -29.10 -7.09
C LEU A 258 3.09 -29.16 -8.49
N TYR A 259 4.11 -28.33 -8.72
CA TYR A 259 4.80 -28.17 -10.01
C TYR A 259 3.93 -27.77 -11.22
N SER A 260 2.66 -27.38 -10.99
CA SER A 260 1.76 -26.92 -12.08
C SER A 260 2.27 -25.69 -12.82
N TYR A 261 3.09 -24.87 -12.17
CA TYR A 261 3.75 -23.70 -12.75
C TYR A 261 4.81 -24.05 -13.81
N MET A 262 5.34 -25.28 -13.81
CA MET A 262 6.24 -25.79 -14.87
C MET A 262 5.48 -26.64 -15.87
N ASN A 263 4.58 -27.52 -15.41
CA ASN A 263 3.75 -28.39 -16.25
C ASN A 263 2.28 -28.33 -15.80
N PRO A 264 1.43 -27.58 -16.51
CA PRO A 264 0.06 -27.31 -16.08
C PRO A 264 -0.95 -28.41 -16.43
N ALA A 265 -0.51 -29.53 -17.01
CA ALA A 265 -1.39 -30.55 -17.59
C ALA A 265 -2.48 -31.04 -16.61
N HIS A 266 -2.13 -31.31 -15.36
CA HIS A 266 -3.11 -31.77 -14.36
C HIS A 266 -4.11 -30.68 -13.97
N GLU A 267 -3.67 -29.43 -13.83
CA GLU A 267 -4.61 -28.33 -13.50
C GLU A 267 -5.59 -28.06 -14.64
N LEU A 268 -5.11 -28.10 -15.89
CA LEU A 268 -5.97 -27.97 -17.07
C LEU A 268 -6.99 -29.10 -17.12
N ARG A 269 -6.56 -30.34 -16.88
CA ARG A 269 -7.47 -31.50 -16.86
C ARG A 269 -8.51 -31.41 -15.73
N VAL A 270 -8.13 -30.89 -14.56
CA VAL A 270 -9.08 -30.61 -13.48
C VAL A 270 -10.15 -29.61 -13.91
N ALA A 271 -9.77 -28.52 -14.61
CA ALA A 271 -10.73 -27.53 -15.10
C ALA A 271 -11.72 -28.11 -16.11
N GLU A 272 -11.24 -28.94 -17.03
CA GLU A 272 -12.10 -29.63 -18.01
C GLU A 272 -13.14 -30.51 -17.32
N ILE A 273 -12.70 -31.36 -16.40
CA ILE A 273 -13.59 -32.26 -15.64
C ILE A 273 -14.57 -31.44 -14.78
N ALA A 274 -14.12 -30.37 -14.15
CA ALA A 274 -14.98 -29.49 -13.37
C ALA A 274 -16.08 -28.87 -14.23
N SER A 275 -15.75 -28.40 -15.44
CA SER A 275 -16.74 -27.88 -16.40
C SER A 275 -17.76 -28.95 -16.81
N GLU A 276 -17.32 -30.18 -17.08
CA GLU A 276 -18.22 -31.31 -17.41
C GLU A 276 -19.21 -31.61 -16.28
N VAL A 277 -18.72 -31.65 -15.02
CA VAL A 277 -19.53 -31.94 -13.83
C VAL A 277 -20.54 -30.81 -13.58
N MET A 278 -20.09 -29.55 -13.65
CA MET A 278 -20.95 -28.37 -13.45
C MET A 278 -22.09 -28.31 -14.46
N LYS A 279 -21.80 -28.57 -15.74
CA LYS A 279 -22.83 -28.64 -16.80
C LYS A 279 -23.86 -29.74 -16.54
N LYS A 280 -23.43 -30.92 -16.10
CA LYS A 280 -24.34 -32.02 -15.74
C LYS A 280 -25.22 -31.70 -14.53
N ARG A 281 -24.68 -30.97 -13.55
CA ARG A 281 -25.38 -30.57 -12.31
C ARG A 281 -26.26 -29.33 -12.50
N GLY A 282 -26.11 -28.59 -13.59
CA GLY A 282 -26.86 -27.35 -13.85
C GLY A 282 -26.46 -26.18 -12.94
N ARG A 283 -25.23 -26.20 -12.41
CA ARG A 283 -24.67 -25.12 -11.57
C ARG A 283 -23.24 -24.85 -12.00
N GLU A 284 -22.99 -23.67 -12.55
CA GLU A 284 -21.66 -23.23 -12.98
C GLU A 284 -21.09 -22.24 -11.96
N VAL A 285 -19.81 -22.45 -11.61
CA VAL A 285 -19.02 -21.53 -10.79
C VAL A 285 -17.64 -21.38 -11.43
N PRO A 286 -16.98 -20.21 -11.33
CA PRO A 286 -15.67 -20.00 -11.93
C PRO A 286 -14.61 -20.94 -11.31
N VAL A 287 -13.71 -21.43 -12.17
CA VAL A 287 -12.55 -22.25 -11.80
C VAL A 287 -11.26 -21.49 -12.09
N TYR A 288 -10.47 -21.23 -11.06
CA TYR A 288 -9.22 -20.49 -11.13
C TYR A 288 -8.02 -21.42 -10.96
N LEU A 289 -7.05 -21.32 -11.89
CA LEU A 289 -5.90 -22.21 -11.97
C LEU A 289 -4.62 -21.48 -11.55
N SER A 290 -3.83 -22.10 -10.68
CA SER A 290 -2.64 -21.47 -10.13
C SER A 290 -1.57 -21.17 -11.17
N HIS A 291 -1.40 -22.01 -12.18
CA HIS A 291 -0.45 -21.75 -13.27
C HIS A 291 -0.85 -20.59 -14.19
N LYS A 292 -2.11 -20.14 -14.18
CA LYS A 292 -2.53 -18.97 -14.98
C LYS A 292 -2.37 -17.67 -14.22
N LEU A 293 -2.61 -17.69 -12.90
CA LEU A 293 -2.62 -16.50 -12.07
C LEU A 293 -1.25 -16.20 -11.46
N ALA A 294 -0.55 -17.22 -10.97
CA ALA A 294 0.74 -17.06 -10.29
C ALA A 294 1.68 -18.25 -10.61
N PRO A 295 2.19 -18.37 -11.86
CA PRO A 295 3.05 -19.48 -12.31
C PRO A 295 4.49 -19.39 -11.77
N ILE A 296 4.62 -19.26 -10.46
CA ILE A 296 5.89 -19.22 -9.76
C ILE A 296 5.97 -20.32 -8.69
N MET A 297 7.21 -20.71 -8.36
CA MET A 297 7.53 -21.69 -7.32
C MET A 297 7.00 -21.26 -5.94
N ARG A 298 6.92 -22.22 -5.00
CA ARG A 298 6.37 -22.10 -3.63
C ARG A 298 4.83 -22.11 -3.58
N GLU A 299 4.28 -23.23 -3.14
CA GLU A 299 2.85 -23.56 -3.18
C GLU A 299 1.99 -22.73 -2.22
N GLN A 300 2.46 -22.42 -1.00
CA GLN A 300 1.64 -21.68 -0.03
C GLN A 300 1.27 -20.27 -0.52
N GLY A 301 2.27 -19.49 -0.97
CA GLY A 301 2.05 -18.14 -1.49
C GLY A 301 1.18 -18.15 -2.76
N ARG A 302 1.46 -19.11 -3.66
CA ARG A 302 0.68 -19.31 -4.89
C ARG A 302 -0.78 -19.69 -4.60
N LEU A 303 -1.03 -20.65 -3.71
CA LEU A 303 -2.37 -21.07 -3.33
C LEU A 303 -3.14 -19.91 -2.67
N ASN A 304 -2.51 -19.20 -1.75
CA ASN A 304 -3.10 -18.03 -1.10
C ASN A 304 -3.51 -16.96 -2.14
N THR A 305 -2.68 -16.70 -3.15
CA THR A 305 -3.00 -15.76 -4.24
C THR A 305 -4.21 -16.20 -5.07
N VAL A 306 -4.29 -17.48 -5.46
CA VAL A 306 -5.44 -17.99 -6.24
C VAL A 306 -6.71 -17.92 -5.42
N VAL A 307 -6.64 -18.24 -4.12
CA VAL A 307 -7.77 -18.08 -3.20
C VAL A 307 -8.15 -16.61 -3.06
N LEU A 308 -7.20 -15.70 -2.85
CA LEU A 308 -7.45 -14.26 -2.76
C LEU A 308 -8.16 -13.72 -4.00
N HIS A 309 -7.71 -14.15 -5.18
CA HIS A 309 -8.30 -13.76 -6.45
C HIS A 309 -9.79 -14.13 -6.51
N ALA A 310 -10.13 -15.39 -6.22
CA ALA A 310 -11.50 -15.86 -6.18
C ALA A 310 -12.33 -15.25 -5.03
N TYR A 311 -11.70 -15.04 -3.88
CA TYR A 311 -12.35 -14.64 -2.62
C TYR A 311 -12.71 -13.15 -2.60
N ALA A 312 -11.78 -12.28 -3.01
CA ALA A 312 -11.89 -10.83 -2.85
C ALA A 312 -11.71 -10.04 -4.15
N ALA A 313 -10.76 -10.43 -5.01
CA ALA A 313 -10.44 -9.63 -6.19
C ALA A 313 -11.58 -9.62 -7.22
N GLU A 314 -12.22 -10.76 -7.46
CA GLU A 314 -13.33 -10.90 -8.41
C GLU A 314 -14.61 -10.17 -7.94
N PRO A 315 -15.08 -10.30 -6.69
CA PRO A 315 -16.13 -9.43 -6.15
C PRO A 315 -15.80 -7.94 -6.25
N GLY A 316 -14.54 -7.56 -6.01
CA GLY A 316 -14.08 -6.20 -6.20
C GLY A 316 -14.24 -5.74 -7.66
N ARG A 317 -13.85 -6.59 -8.63
CA ARG A 317 -14.01 -6.31 -10.06
C ARG A 317 -15.48 -6.06 -10.45
N GLU A 318 -16.43 -6.79 -9.86
CA GLU A 318 -17.86 -6.58 -10.11
C GLU A 318 -18.34 -5.17 -9.70
N GLN A 319 -17.79 -4.61 -8.62
CA GLN A 319 -18.08 -3.23 -8.23
C GLN A 319 -17.49 -2.22 -9.23
N LEU A 320 -16.31 -2.50 -9.77
CA LEU A 320 -15.66 -1.63 -10.76
C LEU A 320 -16.43 -1.57 -12.08
N PHE A 321 -17.06 -2.67 -12.50
CA PHE A 321 -17.92 -2.65 -13.69
C PHE A 321 -19.12 -1.71 -13.51
N ARG A 322 -19.68 -1.55 -12.31
CA ARG A 322 -20.76 -0.59 -12.05
C ARG A 322 -20.30 0.86 -12.22
N ILE A 323 -19.07 1.17 -11.77
CA ILE A 323 -18.44 2.48 -12.01
C ILE A 323 -18.29 2.72 -13.52
N GLU A 324 -17.76 1.74 -14.26
CA GLU A 324 -17.59 1.83 -15.70
C GLU A 324 -18.93 2.00 -16.45
N GLU A 325 -19.97 1.25 -16.07
CA GLU A 325 -21.31 1.36 -16.65
C GLU A 325 -21.88 2.77 -16.49
N LYS A 326 -21.74 3.36 -15.30
CA LYS A 326 -22.19 4.73 -15.02
C LYS A 326 -21.42 5.76 -15.86
N LEU A 327 -20.10 5.63 -15.95
CA LEU A 327 -19.25 6.49 -16.78
C LEU A 327 -19.62 6.41 -18.27
N LYS A 328 -19.78 5.19 -18.80
CA LYS A 328 -20.17 4.96 -20.20
C LYS A 328 -21.59 5.46 -20.48
N GLY A 329 -22.52 5.29 -19.54
CA GLY A 329 -23.87 5.84 -19.62
C GLY A 329 -23.91 7.36 -19.76
N SER A 330 -22.89 8.06 -19.25
CA SER A 330 -22.71 9.52 -19.37
C SER A 330 -21.73 9.96 -20.48
N GLY A 331 -21.31 9.05 -21.36
CA GLY A 331 -20.55 9.38 -22.58
C GLY A 331 -19.04 9.16 -22.54
N TYR A 332 -18.49 8.60 -21.45
CA TYR A 332 -17.08 8.18 -21.41
C TYR A 332 -16.81 7.06 -22.42
N ARG A 333 -15.69 7.14 -23.15
CA ARG A 333 -15.42 6.29 -24.33
C ARG A 333 -14.46 5.13 -24.07
N TYR A 334 -13.63 5.23 -23.05
CA TYR A 334 -12.56 4.28 -22.78
C TYR A 334 -12.93 3.34 -21.63
N PRO A 335 -12.16 2.27 -21.40
CA PRO A 335 -12.35 1.43 -20.23
C PRO A 335 -11.94 2.13 -18.94
N LEU A 336 -12.55 1.72 -17.83
CA LEU A 336 -12.06 2.10 -16.51
C LEU A 336 -10.70 1.42 -16.27
N GLN A 337 -9.71 2.18 -15.82
CA GLN A 337 -8.37 1.68 -15.52
C GLN A 337 -8.19 1.49 -14.02
N ILE A 338 -7.38 0.51 -13.61
CA ILE A 338 -7.06 0.22 -12.22
C ILE A 338 -5.54 0.15 -11.98
N VAL A 339 -5.11 0.70 -10.86
CA VAL A 339 -3.72 0.65 -10.41
C VAL A 339 -3.39 -0.74 -9.84
N LEU A 340 -2.24 -1.29 -10.22
CA LEU A 340 -1.70 -2.55 -9.73
C LEU A 340 -0.67 -2.31 -8.63
N SER A 341 -0.59 -3.20 -7.65
CA SER A 341 0.31 -3.18 -6.49
C SER A 341 1.79 -3.01 -6.83
N HIS A 342 2.21 -3.42 -8.02
CA HIS A 342 3.59 -3.23 -8.50
C HIS A 342 3.82 -1.88 -9.20
N GLY A 343 2.81 -1.00 -9.23
CA GLY A 343 2.91 0.33 -9.82
C GLY A 343 2.56 0.43 -11.30
N GLY A 344 1.88 -0.58 -11.87
CA GLY A 344 1.35 -0.55 -13.22
C GLY A 344 -0.11 -0.08 -13.27
N LEU A 345 -0.59 0.28 -14.45
CA LEU A 345 -1.99 0.55 -14.73
C LEU A 345 -2.51 -0.42 -15.78
N THR A 346 -3.78 -0.84 -15.68
CA THR A 346 -4.40 -1.79 -16.64
C THR A 346 -5.93 -1.59 -16.71
N ASP A 347 -6.60 -2.22 -17.68
CA ASP A 347 -8.07 -2.33 -17.72
C ASP A 347 -8.59 -3.22 -16.56
N ILE A 348 -9.77 -2.92 -16.02
CA ILE A 348 -10.43 -3.76 -15.00
C ILE A 348 -10.69 -5.22 -15.45
N ARG A 349 -10.66 -5.51 -16.75
CA ARG A 349 -10.76 -6.85 -17.38
C ARG A 349 -9.45 -7.65 -17.31
N TYR A 350 -8.36 -7.03 -16.88
CA TYR A 350 -7.05 -7.67 -16.72
C TYR A 350 -7.16 -8.99 -15.97
N PRO A 351 -6.72 -10.13 -16.55
CA PRO A 351 -6.94 -11.46 -15.95
C PRO A 351 -6.40 -11.60 -14.53
N ARG A 352 -5.30 -10.91 -14.21
CA ARG A 352 -4.61 -10.97 -12.91
C ARG A 352 -5.00 -9.81 -11.99
N ILE A 353 -6.29 -9.44 -11.94
CA ILE A 353 -6.81 -8.34 -11.09
C ILE A 353 -6.49 -8.47 -9.59
N HIS A 354 -6.08 -9.66 -9.13
CA HIS A 354 -5.58 -9.81 -7.75
C HIS A 354 -4.33 -8.98 -7.49
N GLU A 355 -3.58 -8.62 -8.53
CA GLU A 355 -2.46 -7.68 -8.46
C GLU A 355 -2.93 -6.25 -8.11
N ALA A 356 -4.22 -5.92 -8.17
CA ALA A 356 -4.76 -4.63 -7.72
C ALA A 356 -5.22 -4.64 -6.26
N CYS A 357 -5.15 -5.78 -5.55
CA CYS A 357 -5.69 -5.90 -4.19
C CYS A 357 -5.03 -4.95 -3.18
N PHE A 358 -3.82 -4.45 -3.47
CA PHE A 358 -3.06 -3.56 -2.59
C PHE A 358 -2.63 -2.29 -3.32
N SER A 359 -3.52 -1.70 -4.12
CA SER A 359 -3.20 -0.53 -4.96
C SER A 359 -3.37 0.82 -4.22
N GLY A 360 -4.19 0.88 -3.17
CA GLY A 360 -4.48 2.13 -2.44
C GLY A 360 -3.21 2.89 -1.97
N PRO A 361 -2.40 2.30 -1.07
CA PRO A 361 -1.32 3.05 -0.43
C PRO A 361 -0.15 3.39 -1.36
N ILE A 362 -0.02 2.72 -2.51
CA ILE A 362 1.13 2.91 -3.41
C ILE A 362 1.03 4.17 -4.28
N GLY A 363 -0.14 4.82 -4.35
CA GLY A 363 -0.35 6.02 -5.16
C GLY A 363 0.69 7.10 -4.87
N GLY A 364 0.94 7.41 -3.59
CA GLY A 364 1.94 8.40 -3.19
C GLY A 364 3.37 8.03 -3.62
N LEU A 365 3.75 6.75 -3.56
CA LEU A 365 5.04 6.26 -4.07
C LEU A 365 5.16 6.47 -5.59
N LEU A 366 4.09 6.26 -6.35
CA LEU A 366 4.07 6.47 -7.79
C LEU A 366 4.16 7.95 -8.16
N GLY A 367 3.48 8.82 -7.42
CA GLY A 367 3.59 10.27 -7.57
C GLY A 367 4.99 10.77 -7.26
N ALA A 368 5.60 10.25 -6.19
CA ALA A 368 6.97 10.59 -5.83
C ALA A 368 7.99 10.07 -6.85
N ARG A 369 7.76 8.89 -7.46
CA ARG A 369 8.56 8.37 -8.57
C ARG A 369 8.49 9.30 -9.77
N TYR A 370 7.28 9.75 -10.12
CA TYR A 370 7.09 10.68 -11.22
C TYR A 370 7.79 12.02 -10.96
N LEU A 371 7.65 12.61 -9.75
CA LEU A 371 8.40 13.81 -9.36
C LEU A 371 9.92 13.60 -9.41
N ALA A 372 10.41 12.47 -8.88
CA ALA A 372 11.83 12.14 -8.86
C ALA A 372 12.44 12.10 -10.27
N GLN A 373 11.70 11.53 -11.24
CA GLN A 373 12.09 11.47 -12.64
C GLN A 373 12.13 12.86 -13.29
N GLU A 374 11.09 13.69 -13.09
CA GLU A 374 11.03 15.05 -13.63
C GLU A 374 12.10 15.99 -13.03
N MET A 375 12.39 15.84 -11.74
CA MET A 375 13.36 16.66 -11.02
C MET A 375 14.81 16.15 -11.17
N GLY A 376 15.03 14.96 -11.71
CA GLY A 376 16.35 14.33 -11.80
C GLY A 376 16.96 13.99 -10.44
N THR A 377 16.13 13.70 -9.43
CA THR A 377 16.57 13.38 -8.06
C THR A 377 16.26 11.93 -7.72
N GLY A 378 17.28 11.10 -7.54
CA GLY A 378 17.09 9.64 -7.51
C GLY A 378 16.62 9.02 -6.18
N ASN A 379 16.83 9.68 -5.03
CA ASN A 379 16.62 9.06 -3.73
C ASN A 379 15.65 9.85 -2.86
N TRP A 380 14.49 9.26 -2.55
CA TRP A 380 13.44 9.86 -1.73
C TRP A 380 12.92 8.91 -0.66
N VAL A 381 12.71 9.43 0.54
CA VAL A 381 11.83 8.85 1.54
C VAL A 381 10.47 9.50 1.39
N CYS A 382 9.46 8.70 1.14
CA CYS A 382 8.08 9.13 0.95
C CYS A 382 7.32 8.88 2.24
N THR A 383 6.62 9.89 2.76
CA THR A 383 5.84 9.75 3.99
C THR A 383 4.42 10.27 3.81
N ASP A 384 3.43 9.41 4.02
CA ASP A 384 2.00 9.76 4.04
C ASP A 384 1.48 9.75 5.47
N MET A 385 0.81 10.81 5.91
CA MET A 385 0.08 10.79 7.18
C MET A 385 -1.38 11.17 6.96
N GLY A 386 -2.26 10.25 7.33
CA GLY A 386 -3.72 10.42 7.31
C GLY A 386 -4.32 10.52 8.71
N GLY A 387 -5.61 10.19 8.80
CA GLY A 387 -6.34 10.09 10.08
C GLY A 387 -6.03 8.83 10.87
N THR A 388 -5.55 7.77 10.23
CA THR A 388 -5.36 6.44 10.84
C THR A 388 -3.93 5.96 10.75
N SER A 389 -3.26 6.07 9.60
CA SER A 389 -1.92 5.52 9.37
C SER A 389 -0.86 6.59 9.15
N PHE A 390 0.37 6.15 9.32
CA PHE A 390 1.56 6.78 8.78
C PHE A 390 2.31 5.75 7.94
N ASP A 391 2.50 6.06 6.65
CA ASP A 391 3.04 5.17 5.65
C ASP A 391 4.40 5.68 5.16
N VAL A 392 5.39 4.79 5.06
CA VAL A 392 6.77 5.11 4.66
C VAL A 392 7.19 4.25 3.47
N GLY A 393 7.50 4.90 2.36
CA GLY A 393 8.02 4.28 1.14
C GLY A 393 9.42 4.79 0.78
N LEU A 394 10.18 4.01 0.01
CA LEU A 394 11.52 4.39 -0.45
C LEU A 394 11.60 4.38 -1.98
N ILE A 395 12.20 5.42 -2.55
CA ILE A 395 12.63 5.49 -3.95
C ILE A 395 14.15 5.52 -3.95
N MET A 396 14.76 4.62 -4.72
CA MET A 396 16.20 4.49 -4.84
C MET A 396 16.60 4.50 -6.31
N GLY A 397 17.52 5.39 -6.69
CA GLY A 397 17.96 5.52 -8.07
C GLY A 397 16.82 5.88 -9.05
N GLY A 398 15.75 6.52 -8.56
CA GLY A 398 14.59 6.93 -9.34
C GLY A 398 13.47 5.89 -9.41
N GLU A 399 13.63 4.71 -8.80
CA GLU A 399 12.60 3.65 -8.81
C GLU A 399 12.23 3.19 -7.39
N PRO A 400 10.96 2.88 -7.13
CA PRO A 400 10.51 2.33 -5.87
C PRO A 400 11.00 0.89 -5.69
N MET A 401 11.26 0.50 -4.44
CA MET A 401 11.57 -0.89 -4.12
C MET A 401 10.32 -1.77 -4.24
N MET A 402 10.50 -3.06 -4.49
CA MET A 402 9.41 -4.02 -4.66
C MET A 402 9.71 -5.33 -3.92
N GLU A 403 8.67 -5.94 -3.35
CA GLU A 403 8.72 -7.28 -2.78
C GLU A 403 7.93 -8.26 -3.65
N ARG A 404 8.43 -9.51 -3.77
CA ARG A 404 7.78 -10.58 -4.55
C ARG A 404 6.64 -11.26 -3.79
N GLU A 405 6.86 -11.47 -2.49
CA GLU A 405 5.90 -12.08 -1.57
C GLU A 405 5.46 -11.00 -0.58
N VAL A 406 4.19 -10.59 -0.61
CA VAL A 406 3.63 -9.63 0.34
C VAL A 406 2.93 -10.38 1.48
N VAL A 407 3.00 -9.83 2.70
CA VAL A 407 2.31 -10.38 3.88
C VAL A 407 1.12 -9.51 4.24
N ILE A 408 -0.11 -10.05 4.12
CA ILE A 408 -1.34 -9.37 4.56
C ILE A 408 -2.13 -10.29 5.49
N THR A 409 -2.65 -9.76 6.59
CA THR A 409 -3.38 -10.58 7.61
C THR A 409 -2.57 -11.80 8.05
N ARG A 410 -1.24 -11.63 8.14
CA ARG A 410 -0.24 -12.67 8.42
C ARG A 410 -0.15 -13.77 7.37
N ARG A 411 -0.78 -13.60 6.21
CA ARG A 411 -0.76 -14.53 5.09
C ARG A 411 0.18 -14.06 4.00
N ILE A 412 0.90 -15.01 3.42
CA ILE A 412 1.89 -14.73 2.37
C ILE A 412 1.21 -14.88 1.02
N TYR A 413 1.34 -13.88 0.16
CA TYR A 413 0.78 -13.87 -1.20
C TYR A 413 1.89 -13.61 -2.21
N ASN A 414 1.83 -14.31 -3.34
CA ASN A 414 2.70 -14.09 -4.49
C ASN A 414 2.13 -12.94 -5.33
N ILE A 415 2.26 -11.71 -4.83
CA ILE A 415 1.79 -10.49 -5.49
C ILE A 415 2.93 -9.47 -5.43
N PRO A 416 3.61 -9.20 -6.55
CA PRO A 416 4.61 -8.16 -6.61
C PRO A 416 4.01 -6.83 -6.14
N THR A 417 4.57 -6.27 -5.07
CA THR A 417 4.02 -5.09 -4.41
C THR A 417 5.13 -4.09 -4.16
N LEU A 418 4.88 -2.81 -4.49
CA LEU A 418 5.80 -1.75 -4.12
C LEU A 418 5.93 -1.69 -2.60
N LEU A 419 7.17 -1.67 -2.16
CA LEU A 419 7.49 -1.76 -0.75
C LEU A 419 7.12 -0.46 -0.03
N MET A 420 6.21 -0.62 0.94
CA MET A 420 5.81 0.41 1.88
C MET A 420 5.66 -0.22 3.25
N ASP A 421 6.06 0.51 4.28
CA ASP A 421 5.87 0.12 5.68
C ASP A 421 4.85 1.07 6.32
N THR A 422 4.03 0.56 7.23
CA THR A 422 2.90 1.29 7.81
C THR A 422 2.88 1.11 9.31
N ILE A 423 2.69 2.21 10.04
CA ILE A 423 2.38 2.18 11.46
C ILE A 423 1.05 2.88 11.75
N GLY A 424 0.43 2.49 12.87
CA GLY A 424 -0.70 3.23 13.43
C GLY A 424 -0.25 4.55 14.02
N ALA A 425 -0.18 5.59 13.19
CA ALA A 425 0.16 6.95 13.61
C ALA A 425 -0.56 8.01 12.75
N GLY A 426 -1.87 8.13 12.93
CA GLY A 426 -2.68 9.17 12.28
C GLY A 426 -3.23 10.20 13.27
N THR A 427 -3.84 11.26 12.75
CA THR A 427 -4.44 12.33 13.59
C THR A 427 -5.69 11.88 14.34
N GLY A 428 -6.41 10.86 13.86
CA GLY A 428 -7.57 10.28 14.53
C GLY A 428 -7.22 9.26 15.63
N MET A 429 -5.93 9.00 15.90
CA MET A 429 -5.52 8.08 16.94
C MET A 429 -6.00 8.55 18.32
N TYR A 430 -6.63 7.63 19.07
CA TYR A 430 -7.12 7.94 20.41
C TYR A 430 -5.97 8.21 21.37
N VAL A 431 -6.15 9.22 22.22
CA VAL A 431 -5.26 9.58 23.31
C VAL A 431 -5.90 9.14 24.61
N THR A 432 -5.29 8.17 25.27
CA THR A 432 -5.79 7.59 26.53
C THR A 432 -4.69 7.56 27.58
N ILE A 433 -5.08 7.46 28.85
CA ILE A 433 -4.15 7.25 29.96
C ILE A 433 -4.28 5.81 30.44
N ASP A 434 -3.16 5.08 30.48
CA ASP A 434 -3.14 3.74 31.04
C ASP A 434 -3.40 3.82 32.56
N PRO A 435 -4.44 3.15 33.08
CA PRO A 435 -4.88 3.31 34.47
C PRO A 435 -3.91 2.70 35.49
N ILE A 436 -2.97 1.85 35.05
CA ILE A 436 -2.01 1.17 35.95
C ILE A 436 -0.70 1.96 36.00
N THR A 437 -0.23 2.44 34.85
CA THR A 437 1.08 3.05 34.68
C THR A 437 1.03 4.57 34.62
N ASN A 438 -0.16 5.19 34.50
CA ASN A 438 -0.37 6.62 34.26
C ASN A 438 0.44 7.15 33.06
N ARG A 439 0.64 6.30 32.05
CA ARG A 439 1.32 6.67 30.81
C ARG A 439 0.31 7.09 29.75
N ILE A 440 0.66 8.10 28.97
CA ILE A 440 -0.08 8.45 27.75
C ILE A 440 0.08 7.31 26.75
N LYS A 441 -1.04 6.81 26.23
CA LYS A 441 -1.12 5.82 25.16
C LYS A 441 -1.81 6.47 23.97
N ILE A 442 -1.18 6.37 22.80
CA ILE A 442 -1.73 6.84 21.53
C ILE A 442 -2.02 5.60 20.66
N GLY A 443 -3.28 5.40 20.30
CA GLY A 443 -3.71 4.23 19.53
C GLY A 443 -3.53 2.88 20.25
N PRO A 444 -3.53 1.75 19.52
CA PRO A 444 -3.62 1.63 18.06
C PRO A 444 -5.01 1.93 17.48
N GLU A 445 -6.03 2.05 18.33
CA GLU A 445 -7.38 2.38 17.90
C GLU A 445 -7.47 3.85 17.42
N SER A 446 -8.23 4.07 16.35
CA SER A 446 -8.47 5.39 15.75
C SER A 446 -9.97 5.67 15.67
N ALA A 447 -10.33 6.95 15.76
CA ALA A 447 -11.70 7.43 15.64
C ALA A 447 -12.25 7.38 14.20
N GLY A 448 -11.39 7.17 13.18
CA GLY A 448 -11.80 7.18 11.78
C GLY A 448 -12.42 8.51 11.35
N ALA A 449 -13.34 8.50 10.38
CA ALA A 449 -14.21 9.67 10.11
C ALA A 449 -15.51 9.63 10.91
N GLU A 450 -16.00 8.45 11.28
CA GLU A 450 -17.19 8.26 12.11
C GLU A 450 -16.85 7.24 13.22
N PRO A 451 -16.98 7.62 14.51
CA PRO A 451 -17.53 8.88 15.03
C PRO A 451 -16.56 10.08 14.93
N GLY A 452 -15.35 9.89 14.40
CA GLY A 452 -14.39 10.97 14.16
C GLY A 452 -13.78 11.56 15.44
N PRO A 453 -12.83 12.51 15.31
CA PRO A 453 -12.30 13.29 16.42
C PRO A 453 -13.39 13.98 17.25
N VAL A 454 -13.10 14.27 18.53
CA VAL A 454 -14.08 14.93 19.41
C VAL A 454 -14.51 16.27 18.83
N CYS A 455 -13.58 17.01 18.22
CA CYS A 455 -13.86 18.29 17.59
C CYS A 455 -14.85 18.25 16.41
N TYR A 456 -15.26 17.08 15.91
CA TYR A 456 -16.28 16.94 14.85
C TYR A 456 -17.72 17.01 15.38
N GLU A 457 -17.93 16.90 16.70
CA GLU A 457 -19.27 16.85 17.32
C GLU A 457 -20.16 15.68 16.86
N MET A 458 -19.56 14.59 16.39
CA MET A 458 -20.29 13.40 15.90
C MET A 458 -20.46 12.30 16.96
N GLY A 459 -20.39 12.67 18.25
CA GLY A 459 -20.67 11.77 19.39
C GLY A 459 -19.47 11.01 19.95
N ASN A 460 -18.24 11.26 19.47
CA ASN A 460 -17.03 10.75 20.12
C ASN A 460 -16.69 11.56 21.39
N GLU A 461 -16.33 10.88 22.47
CA GLU A 461 -15.89 11.49 23.74
C GLU A 461 -14.40 11.27 24.05
N VAL A 462 -13.71 10.41 23.29
CA VAL A 462 -12.31 10.07 23.55
C VAL A 462 -11.41 10.98 22.70
N PRO A 463 -10.55 11.82 23.32
CA PRO A 463 -9.68 12.74 22.60
C PRO A 463 -8.77 12.04 21.60
N THR A 464 -8.40 12.76 20.57
CA THR A 464 -7.50 12.30 19.50
C THR A 464 -6.27 13.20 19.35
N VAL A 465 -5.31 12.77 18.53
CA VAL A 465 -4.16 13.61 18.14
C VAL A 465 -4.63 14.89 17.42
N MET A 466 -5.71 14.82 16.64
CA MET A 466 -6.30 15.97 15.95
C MET A 466 -6.83 17.01 16.93
N ASP A 467 -7.49 16.56 18.02
CA ASP A 467 -7.97 17.43 19.09
C ASP A 467 -6.79 18.19 19.73
N CYS A 468 -5.65 17.52 19.92
CA CYS A 468 -4.43 18.14 20.44
C CYS A 468 -3.90 19.22 19.48
N CYS A 469 -3.79 18.91 18.18
CA CYS A 469 -3.34 19.87 17.16
C CYS A 469 -4.26 21.09 17.04
N LEU A 470 -5.58 20.90 17.22
CA LEU A 470 -6.58 21.97 17.22
C LEU A 470 -6.42 22.88 18.44
N ILE A 471 -6.31 22.33 19.65
CA ILE A 471 -6.18 23.17 20.85
C ILE A 471 -4.84 23.91 20.90
N MET A 472 -3.77 23.29 20.39
CA MET A 472 -2.46 23.93 20.20
C MET A 472 -2.50 25.08 19.19
N GLY A 473 -3.59 25.26 18.42
CA GLY A 473 -3.71 26.33 17.43
C GLY A 473 -2.99 26.05 16.12
N ILE A 474 -2.50 24.82 15.89
CA ILE A 474 -1.89 24.43 14.62
C ILE A 474 -2.98 24.35 13.53
N LEU A 475 -4.11 23.70 13.84
CA LEU A 475 -5.26 23.62 12.94
C LEU A 475 -6.20 24.82 13.08
N ASN A 476 -6.84 25.19 11.97
CA ASN A 476 -7.85 26.23 11.92
C ASN A 476 -9.26 25.63 12.15
N PRO A 477 -10.01 26.07 13.17
CA PRO A 477 -11.36 25.57 13.40
C PRO A 477 -12.35 25.94 12.29
N ASP A 478 -12.12 27.03 11.57
CA ASP A 478 -13.07 27.57 10.58
C ASP A 478 -12.73 27.21 9.14
N ASN A 479 -11.58 26.56 8.88
CA ASN A 479 -11.09 26.28 7.53
C ASN A 479 -10.82 24.79 7.26
N TYR A 480 -11.33 23.88 8.10
CA TYR A 480 -11.17 22.45 7.87
C TYR A 480 -12.04 21.98 6.68
N LEU A 481 -11.45 21.24 5.73
CA LEU A 481 -12.06 20.92 4.43
C LEU A 481 -12.60 22.16 3.70
N GLY A 482 -11.84 23.26 3.74
CA GLY A 482 -12.25 24.55 3.15
C GLY A 482 -13.43 25.21 3.84
N GLY A 483 -13.65 24.89 5.12
CA GLY A 483 -14.76 25.43 5.92
C GLY A 483 -16.07 24.65 5.80
N LYS A 484 -16.10 23.54 5.04
CA LYS A 484 -17.25 22.62 4.98
C LYS A 484 -17.57 22.00 6.34
N LEU A 485 -16.53 21.76 7.17
CA LEU A 485 -16.68 21.26 8.54
C LEU A 485 -16.07 22.27 9.52
N LYS A 486 -16.88 22.78 10.44
CA LYS A 486 -16.40 23.62 11.55
C LYS A 486 -15.99 22.74 12.72
N LEU A 487 -14.79 22.97 13.24
CA LEU A 487 -14.26 22.19 14.36
C LEU A 487 -14.55 22.88 15.70
N ASN A 488 -15.03 22.14 16.68
CA ASN A 488 -15.25 22.68 18.02
C ASN A 488 -13.98 22.56 18.89
N LYS A 489 -13.26 23.68 19.04
CA LYS A 489 -12.06 23.79 19.87
C LYS A 489 -12.34 23.65 21.37
N GLU A 490 -13.47 24.15 21.85
CA GLU A 490 -13.83 24.08 23.27
C GLU A 490 -14.16 22.65 23.69
N LEU A 491 -14.89 21.91 22.84
CA LEU A 491 -15.22 20.51 23.09
C LEU A 491 -13.96 19.64 23.12
N ALA A 492 -13.03 19.85 22.18
CA ALA A 492 -11.72 19.21 22.20
C ALA A 492 -10.92 19.52 23.48
N LEU A 493 -10.90 20.79 23.90
CA LEU A 493 -10.21 21.22 25.12
C LEU A 493 -10.80 20.55 26.37
N ASN A 494 -12.13 20.53 26.49
CA ASN A 494 -12.81 19.90 27.62
C ASN A 494 -12.54 18.40 27.66
N ALA A 495 -12.62 17.71 26.53
CA ALA A 495 -12.34 16.27 26.49
C ALA A 495 -10.88 15.94 26.85
N ILE A 496 -9.91 16.69 26.31
CA ILE A 496 -8.49 16.53 26.67
C ILE A 496 -8.28 16.79 28.16
N LYS A 497 -8.91 17.84 28.69
CA LYS A 497 -8.81 18.21 30.09
C LYS A 497 -9.36 17.11 31.00
N GLU A 498 -10.61 16.72 30.80
CA GLU A 498 -11.32 15.78 31.67
C GLU A 498 -10.77 14.36 31.59
N LYS A 499 -10.48 13.87 30.38
CA LYS A 499 -10.11 12.47 30.17
C LYS A 499 -8.60 12.21 30.34
N CYS A 500 -7.77 13.24 30.19
CA CYS A 500 -6.30 13.09 30.19
C CYS A 500 -5.58 14.05 31.16
N ALA A 501 -5.76 15.36 31.03
CA ALA A 501 -4.93 16.35 31.73
C ALA A 501 -5.20 16.38 33.25
N ASP A 502 -6.47 16.33 33.65
CA ASP A 502 -6.88 16.32 35.07
C ASP A 502 -6.44 15.01 35.75
N VAL A 503 -6.41 13.89 35.02
CA VAL A 503 -5.93 12.57 35.49
C VAL A 503 -4.42 12.61 35.79
N LEU A 504 -3.65 13.30 34.95
CA LEU A 504 -2.19 13.45 35.11
C LEU A 504 -1.79 14.68 35.94
N HIS A 505 -2.75 15.53 36.32
CA HIS A 505 -2.53 16.79 37.03
C HIS A 505 -1.59 17.76 36.30
N VAL A 506 -1.79 17.92 35.00
CA VAL A 506 -1.00 18.82 34.14
C VAL A 506 -1.90 19.80 33.36
N ASP A 507 -1.30 20.85 32.81
CA ASP A 507 -2.00 21.76 31.90
C ASP A 507 -2.41 21.02 30.59
N PRO A 508 -3.64 21.23 30.07
CA PRO A 508 -4.10 20.54 28.86
C PRO A 508 -3.31 20.90 27.59
N TYR A 509 -2.80 22.13 27.46
CA TYR A 509 -1.97 22.51 26.31
C TYR A 509 -0.58 21.89 26.39
N TYR A 510 -0.02 21.81 27.60
CA TYR A 510 1.22 21.07 27.85
C TYR A 510 1.07 19.57 27.52
N LEU A 511 -0.06 18.96 27.90
CA LEU A 511 -0.36 17.57 27.55
C LEU A 511 -0.51 17.39 26.04
N ALA A 512 -1.23 18.28 25.35
CA ALA A 512 -1.40 18.22 23.90
C ALA A 512 -0.06 18.36 23.16
N GLU A 513 0.83 19.25 23.61
CA GLU A 513 2.18 19.32 23.08
C GLU A 513 2.95 18.01 23.32
N GLY A 514 2.80 17.40 24.51
CA GLY A 514 3.37 16.09 24.82
C GLY A 514 2.91 14.99 23.87
N VAL A 515 1.61 14.93 23.57
CA VAL A 515 1.01 14.01 22.59
C VAL A 515 1.59 14.25 21.20
N TYR A 516 1.66 15.52 20.75
CA TYR A 516 2.26 15.91 19.47
C TYR A 516 3.73 15.47 19.35
N ARG A 517 4.52 15.61 20.42
CA ARG A 517 5.92 15.15 20.46
C ARG A 517 6.03 13.62 20.44
N LEU A 518 5.17 12.92 21.18
CA LEU A 518 5.18 11.46 21.24
C LEU A 518 4.85 10.82 19.88
N ILE A 519 3.80 11.29 19.20
CA ILE A 519 3.41 10.76 17.88
C ILE A 519 4.51 11.02 16.85
N ASN A 520 5.10 12.22 16.84
CA ASN A 520 6.22 12.57 15.96
C ASN A 520 7.47 11.73 16.25
N SER A 521 7.75 11.42 17.52
CA SER A 521 8.87 10.55 17.87
C SER A 521 8.66 9.11 17.39
N SER A 522 7.42 8.61 17.43
CA SER A 522 7.08 7.29 16.90
C SER A 522 7.29 7.21 15.39
N MET A 523 6.80 8.21 14.65
CA MET A 523 6.99 8.31 13.19
C MET A 523 8.48 8.42 12.82
N ARG A 524 9.24 9.24 13.54
CA ARG A 524 10.69 9.38 13.36
C ARG A 524 11.44 8.07 13.56
N GLU A 525 11.13 7.33 14.62
CA GLU A 525 11.76 6.04 14.88
C GLU A 525 11.40 5.00 13.82
N HIS A 526 10.16 5.06 13.31
CA HIS A 526 9.75 4.19 12.21
C HIS A 526 10.52 4.48 10.93
N ILE A 527 10.69 5.75 10.53
CA ILE A 527 11.53 6.13 9.38
C ILE A 527 12.96 5.61 9.55
N ARG A 528 13.54 5.75 10.76
CA ARG A 528 14.88 5.22 11.06
C ARG A 528 14.94 3.70 10.93
N ALA A 529 13.94 3.00 11.44
CA ALA A 529 13.87 1.55 11.35
C ALA A 529 13.80 1.09 9.89
N VAL A 530 12.96 1.72 9.07
CA VAL A 530 12.80 1.41 7.64
C VAL A 530 14.10 1.58 6.86
N LEU A 531 14.84 2.67 7.10
CA LEU A 531 16.12 2.96 6.46
C LEU A 531 17.25 2.05 6.97
N TYR A 532 17.44 1.95 8.29
CA TYR A 532 18.57 1.23 8.89
C TYR A 532 18.47 -0.28 8.77
N ALA A 533 17.26 -0.85 8.79
CA ALA A 533 17.06 -2.28 8.53
C ALA A 533 17.60 -2.71 7.15
N ARG A 534 17.78 -1.75 6.23
CA ARG A 534 18.26 -1.96 4.86
C ARG A 534 19.66 -1.37 4.61
N GLY A 535 20.31 -0.85 5.65
CA GLY A 535 21.66 -0.27 5.55
C GLY A 535 21.71 1.13 4.94
N PHE A 536 20.58 1.85 4.84
CA PHE A 536 20.52 3.19 4.24
C PHE A 536 20.69 4.31 5.27
N SER A 537 21.34 5.41 4.86
CA SER A 537 21.47 6.62 5.67
C SER A 537 20.45 7.69 5.23
N PRO A 538 19.74 8.37 6.15
CA PRO A 538 18.90 9.52 5.81
C PRO A 538 19.63 10.60 4.99
N ALA A 539 20.95 10.75 5.18
CA ALA A 539 21.77 11.72 4.46
C ALA A 539 21.89 11.49 2.96
N ASP A 540 21.51 10.31 2.48
CA ASP A 540 21.52 9.99 1.05
C ASP A 540 20.19 10.33 0.36
N TYR A 541 19.16 10.72 1.13
CA TYR A 541 17.78 10.87 0.68
C TYR A 541 17.25 12.29 0.90
N HIS A 542 16.36 12.72 0.01
CA HIS A 542 15.37 13.76 0.32
C HIS A 542 14.15 13.12 0.99
N LEU A 543 13.36 13.88 1.72
CA LEU A 543 12.06 13.42 2.24
C LEU A 543 10.92 14.19 1.59
N LEU A 544 9.92 13.47 1.08
CA LEU A 544 8.67 14.05 0.59
C LEU A 544 7.53 13.69 1.55
N SER A 545 6.97 14.72 2.18
CA SER A 545 5.80 14.63 3.03
C SER A 545 4.54 14.91 2.24
N TYR A 546 3.57 14.00 2.32
CA TYR A 546 2.23 14.18 1.76
C TYR A 546 1.16 13.59 2.69
N GLY A 547 -0.08 13.49 2.19
CA GLY A 547 -1.25 13.22 3.01
C GLY A 547 -1.83 14.48 3.62
N GLY A 548 -3.06 14.38 4.12
CA GLY A 548 -3.75 15.51 4.75
C GLY A 548 -3.00 16.06 5.97
N ALA A 549 -2.41 15.17 6.77
CA ALA A 549 -1.74 15.52 8.03
C ALA A 549 -0.21 15.51 7.96
N GLY A 550 0.40 14.96 6.91
CA GLY A 550 1.86 14.85 6.83
C GLY A 550 2.58 16.20 6.98
N PRO A 551 2.18 17.23 6.21
CA PRO A 551 2.81 18.55 6.27
C PRO A 551 2.66 19.23 7.65
N MET A 552 1.65 18.87 8.43
CA MET A 552 1.43 19.41 9.76
C MET A 552 2.47 18.87 10.77
N HIS A 553 2.95 17.65 10.54
CA HIS A 553 3.84 16.92 11.44
C HIS A 553 5.29 16.83 10.93
N VAL A 554 5.55 17.18 9.66
CA VAL A 554 6.84 16.98 8.98
C VAL A 554 8.02 17.56 9.72
N ALA A 555 7.89 18.75 10.29
CA ALA A 555 8.97 19.35 11.06
C ALA A 555 9.33 18.53 12.31
N GLY A 556 8.35 17.89 12.94
CA GLY A 556 8.54 17.09 14.16
C GLY A 556 9.12 15.71 13.89
N TYR A 557 8.56 14.96 12.92
CA TYR A 557 9.05 13.60 12.66
C TYR A 557 10.37 13.56 11.87
N THR A 558 10.77 14.67 11.24
CA THR A 558 12.10 14.78 10.58
C THR A 558 13.18 15.40 11.48
N GLU A 559 12.81 15.91 12.66
CA GLU A 559 13.74 16.54 13.58
C GLU A 559 14.91 15.60 13.95
N GLY A 560 16.13 16.07 13.73
CA GLY A 560 17.36 15.32 14.03
C GLY A 560 17.75 14.28 12.99
N LEU A 561 17.00 14.13 11.89
CA LEU A 561 17.37 13.27 10.77
C LEU A 561 18.08 14.10 9.68
N PRO A 562 19.29 13.73 9.26
CA PRO A 562 20.11 14.56 8.38
C PRO A 562 19.72 14.39 6.89
N PHE A 563 18.46 14.57 6.51
CA PHE A 563 18.03 14.50 5.11
C PHE A 563 18.68 15.60 4.25
N LYS A 564 18.88 15.32 2.95
CA LYS A 564 19.38 16.32 1.97
C LYS A 564 18.45 17.53 1.85
N GLY A 565 17.16 17.28 2.00
CA GLY A 565 16.10 18.27 2.02
C GLY A 565 14.78 17.61 2.39
N VAL A 566 13.90 18.36 3.03
CA VAL A 566 12.57 17.90 3.45
C VAL A 566 11.56 18.77 2.72
N ALA A 567 10.68 18.17 1.93
CA ALA A 567 9.72 18.88 1.10
C ALA A 567 8.29 18.43 1.37
N THR A 568 7.35 19.34 1.13
CA THR A 568 5.92 19.08 0.94
C THR A 568 5.45 19.80 -0.32
N LEU A 569 4.18 19.65 -0.68
CA LEU A 569 3.57 20.24 -1.86
C LEU A 569 2.15 20.76 -1.56
N PRO A 570 1.63 21.75 -2.33
CA PRO A 570 0.29 22.30 -2.11
C PRO A 570 -0.85 21.29 -2.18
N TRP A 571 -0.72 20.27 -3.03
CA TRP A 571 -1.70 19.20 -3.19
C TRP A 571 -1.35 17.92 -2.40
N ALA A 572 -0.61 18.06 -1.29
CA ALA A 572 -0.21 16.93 -0.44
C ALA A 572 -1.38 15.99 -0.08
N ALA A 573 -2.57 16.54 0.18
CA ALA A 573 -3.75 15.77 0.55
C ALA A 573 -4.29 14.85 -0.56
N ALA A 574 -4.05 15.17 -1.83
CA ALA A 574 -4.48 14.37 -2.99
C ALA A 574 -3.29 13.77 -3.75
N PHE A 575 -2.12 13.70 -3.12
CA PHE A 575 -0.90 13.27 -3.77
C PHE A 575 -0.95 11.80 -4.23
N SER A 576 -1.67 10.96 -3.50
CA SER A 576 -1.89 9.56 -3.89
C SER A 576 -2.72 9.44 -5.17
N SER A 577 -3.80 10.23 -5.30
CA SER A 577 -4.59 10.33 -6.54
C SER A 577 -3.78 10.92 -7.70
N PHE A 578 -2.92 11.92 -7.43
CA PHE A 578 -1.97 12.44 -8.42
C PHE A 578 -1.02 11.35 -8.92
N GLY A 579 -0.46 10.56 -8.00
CA GLY A 579 0.40 9.45 -8.36
C GLY A 579 -0.29 8.40 -9.21
N CYS A 580 -1.55 8.07 -8.91
CA CYS A 580 -2.39 7.20 -9.75
C CYS A 580 -2.63 7.78 -11.15
N ALA A 581 -2.79 9.10 -11.26
CA ALA A 581 -2.92 9.78 -12.56
C ALA A 581 -1.62 9.71 -13.39
N ALA A 582 -0.45 9.70 -12.75
CA ALA A 582 0.87 9.79 -13.38
C ALA A 582 1.50 8.43 -13.79
N VAL A 583 0.81 7.31 -13.55
CA VAL A 583 1.30 5.95 -13.87
C VAL A 583 1.25 5.66 -15.36
N ASP A 584 2.11 4.80 -15.90
CA ASP A 584 1.95 4.29 -17.27
C ASP A 584 1.12 3.00 -17.29
N ILE A 585 0.53 2.65 -18.44
CA ILE A 585 -0.03 1.31 -18.62
C ILE A 585 1.13 0.34 -18.61
N SER A 586 1.18 -0.56 -17.64
CA SER A 586 2.33 -1.44 -17.44
C SER A 586 1.88 -2.76 -16.85
N HIS A 587 2.21 -3.85 -17.55
CA HIS A 587 1.94 -5.20 -17.07
C HIS A 587 3.25 -5.90 -16.77
N ARG A 588 3.24 -6.64 -15.66
CA ARG A 588 4.34 -7.52 -15.26
C ARG A 588 3.92 -8.97 -15.45
N TYR A 589 4.81 -9.75 -16.02
CA TYR A 589 4.64 -11.18 -16.19
C TYR A 589 5.84 -11.90 -15.58
N GLN A 590 5.58 -13.07 -15.01
CA GLN A 590 6.60 -13.91 -14.40
C GLN A 590 6.35 -15.37 -14.79
N LYS A 591 7.44 -16.14 -14.85
CA LYS A 591 7.39 -17.58 -15.07
C LYS A 591 8.61 -18.24 -14.45
N SER A 592 8.42 -19.34 -13.74
CA SER A 592 9.57 -20.13 -13.29
C SER A 592 10.31 -20.81 -14.46
N THR A 593 11.61 -20.96 -14.30
CA THR A 593 12.50 -21.68 -15.21
C THR A 593 13.52 -22.49 -14.39
N GLY A 594 14.41 -23.21 -15.05
CA GLY A 594 15.42 -24.05 -14.41
C GLY A 594 16.74 -23.98 -15.15
N VAL A 595 17.41 -22.83 -15.09
CA VAL A 595 18.69 -22.62 -15.75
C VAL A 595 19.81 -22.72 -14.74
N ILE A 596 20.84 -23.50 -15.07
CA ILE A 596 22.05 -23.65 -14.27
C ILE A 596 23.25 -23.36 -15.19
N ILE A 597 24.08 -22.42 -14.77
CA ILE A 597 25.36 -22.08 -15.40
C ILE A 597 26.46 -22.47 -14.40
N PRO A 598 27.11 -23.64 -14.59
CA PRO A 598 28.22 -24.06 -13.73
C PRO A 598 29.40 -23.09 -13.77
N ASP A 599 30.25 -23.15 -12.75
CA ASP A 599 31.56 -22.49 -12.81
C ASP A 599 32.38 -23.04 -13.98
N GLY A 600 33.02 -22.16 -14.73
CA GLY A 600 33.76 -22.51 -15.94
C GLY A 600 32.90 -23.10 -17.08
N ALA A 601 31.59 -22.85 -17.12
CA ALA A 601 30.72 -23.32 -18.20
C ALA A 601 31.25 -22.95 -19.60
N GLU A 602 31.26 -23.92 -20.51
CA GLU A 602 31.64 -23.70 -21.91
C GLU A 602 30.68 -22.72 -22.60
N ASP A 603 31.21 -21.96 -23.55
CA ASP A 603 30.43 -21.01 -24.36
C ASP A 603 29.25 -21.66 -25.08
N SER A 604 29.44 -22.90 -25.55
CA SER A 604 28.38 -23.72 -26.17
C SER A 604 27.21 -23.95 -25.22
N TRP A 605 27.49 -24.22 -23.93
CA TRP A 605 26.49 -24.44 -22.90
C TRP A 605 25.74 -23.15 -22.55
N LYS A 606 26.46 -22.04 -22.37
CA LYS A 606 25.87 -20.71 -22.11
C LYS A 606 24.89 -20.33 -23.22
N LEU A 607 25.29 -20.51 -24.48
CA LEU A 607 24.46 -20.21 -25.63
C LEU A 607 23.23 -21.12 -25.71
N MET A 608 23.41 -22.43 -25.53
CA MET A 608 22.32 -23.40 -25.55
C MET A 608 21.27 -23.09 -24.47
N MET A 609 21.68 -22.87 -23.23
CA MET A 609 20.77 -22.51 -22.13
C MET A 609 20.12 -21.13 -22.36
N GLY A 610 20.89 -20.16 -22.85
CA GLY A 610 20.42 -18.85 -23.28
C GLY A 610 19.25 -18.93 -24.26
N GLN A 611 19.43 -19.68 -25.34
CA GLN A 611 18.43 -19.78 -26.40
C GLN A 611 17.24 -20.66 -26.01
N MET A 612 17.49 -21.85 -25.47
CA MET A 612 16.43 -22.83 -25.22
C MET A 612 15.58 -22.51 -23.99
N MET A 613 16.13 -21.82 -22.99
CA MET A 613 15.43 -21.59 -21.72
C MET A 613 15.10 -20.12 -21.49
N LEU A 614 16.05 -19.20 -21.67
CA LEU A 614 15.80 -17.77 -21.43
C LEU A 614 15.00 -17.15 -22.58
N ASN A 615 15.49 -17.25 -23.81
CA ASN A 615 14.81 -16.64 -24.96
C ASN A 615 13.42 -17.25 -25.17
N ALA A 616 13.29 -18.58 -25.14
CA ALA A 616 11.99 -19.24 -25.24
C ALA A 616 11.02 -18.80 -24.12
N GLY A 617 11.52 -18.69 -22.88
CA GLY A 617 10.72 -18.21 -21.76
C GLY A 617 10.26 -16.76 -21.94
N TRP A 618 11.16 -15.85 -22.33
CA TRP A 618 10.80 -14.45 -22.60
C TRP A 618 9.85 -14.32 -23.80
N GLU A 619 10.01 -15.11 -24.86
CA GLU A 619 9.09 -15.13 -26.01
C GLU A 619 7.68 -15.59 -25.63
N GLU A 620 7.55 -16.56 -24.72
CA GLU A 620 6.24 -16.94 -24.19
C GLU A 620 5.60 -15.81 -23.37
N LEU A 621 6.37 -15.14 -22.52
CA LEU A 621 5.89 -13.98 -21.76
C LEU A 621 5.49 -12.84 -22.69
N GLU A 622 6.24 -12.59 -23.77
CA GLU A 622 5.93 -11.55 -24.76
C GLU A 622 4.65 -11.88 -25.55
N LYS A 623 4.42 -13.15 -25.90
CA LYS A 623 3.15 -13.58 -26.54
C LYS A 623 1.96 -13.37 -25.61
N LEU A 624 2.11 -13.72 -24.33
CA LEU A 624 1.08 -13.47 -23.32
C LEU A 624 0.81 -11.97 -23.17
N ALA A 625 1.88 -11.16 -23.10
CA ALA A 625 1.76 -9.73 -22.99
C ALA A 625 1.07 -9.10 -24.21
N ALA A 626 1.47 -9.48 -25.42
CA ALA A 626 0.85 -8.99 -26.65
C ALA A 626 -0.65 -9.35 -26.72
N ALA A 627 -1.04 -10.54 -26.24
CA ALA A 627 -2.45 -10.94 -26.18
C ALA A 627 -3.27 -10.09 -25.18
N ASP A 628 -2.72 -9.84 -23.98
CA ASP A 628 -3.37 -9.01 -22.97
C ASP A 628 -3.49 -7.54 -23.45
N PHE A 629 -2.43 -6.96 -24.03
CA PHE A 629 -2.46 -5.61 -24.59
C PHE A 629 -3.45 -5.48 -25.76
N ALA A 630 -3.52 -6.49 -26.65
CA ALA A 630 -4.49 -6.51 -27.74
C ALA A 630 -5.94 -6.57 -27.22
N ALA A 631 -6.20 -7.29 -26.12
CA ALA A 631 -7.51 -7.33 -25.48
C ALA A 631 -7.93 -5.97 -24.89
N GLU A 632 -6.96 -5.13 -24.53
CA GLU A 632 -7.16 -3.75 -24.05
C GLU A 632 -7.20 -2.71 -25.19
N GLY A 633 -7.02 -3.14 -26.45
CA GLY A 633 -6.98 -2.26 -27.61
C GLY A 633 -5.69 -1.45 -27.74
N LEU A 634 -4.59 -1.91 -27.11
CA LEU A 634 -3.30 -1.26 -27.14
C LEU A 634 -2.35 -1.97 -28.13
N PRO A 635 -1.76 -1.25 -29.10
CA PRO A 635 -0.80 -1.84 -30.03
C PRO A 635 0.47 -2.31 -29.32
N TRP A 636 0.90 -3.54 -29.58
CA TRP A 636 2.12 -4.10 -28.98
C TRP A 636 3.39 -3.36 -29.42
N GLU A 637 3.37 -2.78 -30.62
CA GLU A 637 4.49 -2.04 -31.21
C GLU A 637 4.83 -0.74 -30.44
N GLU A 638 3.87 -0.21 -29.67
CA GLU A 638 4.07 0.96 -28.80
C GLU A 638 4.64 0.58 -27.44
N ALA A 639 4.65 -0.71 -27.09
CA ALA A 639 5.11 -1.19 -25.80
C ALA A 639 6.64 -1.17 -25.71
N ARG A 640 7.16 -0.55 -24.65
CA ARG A 640 8.56 -0.70 -24.22
C ARG A 640 8.65 -1.96 -23.37
N VAL A 641 9.52 -2.87 -23.78
CA VAL A 641 9.63 -4.19 -23.15
C VAL A 641 10.97 -4.30 -22.43
N GLN A 642 10.95 -4.79 -21.20
CA GLN A 642 12.13 -5.08 -20.38
C GLN A 642 12.11 -6.53 -19.92
N GLN A 643 13.13 -7.29 -20.33
CA GLN A 643 13.36 -8.65 -19.89
C GLN A 643 14.02 -8.67 -18.51
N ILE A 644 13.57 -9.60 -17.67
CA ILE A 644 14.03 -9.74 -16.29
C ILE A 644 14.45 -11.19 -16.07
N ALA A 645 15.54 -11.40 -15.32
CA ALA A 645 15.97 -12.70 -14.84
C ALA A 645 16.20 -12.64 -13.32
N TYR A 646 15.76 -13.66 -12.60
CA TYR A 646 16.02 -13.81 -11.18
C TYR A 646 17.21 -14.73 -10.97
N VAL A 647 18.35 -14.12 -10.61
CA VAL A 647 19.65 -14.78 -10.60
C VAL A 647 20.14 -14.95 -9.17
N ARG A 648 20.76 -16.09 -8.88
CA ARG A 648 21.43 -16.38 -7.60
C ARG A 648 22.67 -17.23 -7.80
N TYR A 649 23.56 -17.26 -6.82
CA TYR A 649 24.65 -18.24 -6.82
C TYR A 649 24.13 -19.65 -6.50
N GLY A 650 24.86 -20.68 -6.94
CA GLY A 650 24.55 -22.07 -6.62
C GLY A 650 24.40 -22.30 -5.11
N GLY A 651 23.35 -23.03 -4.73
CA GLY A 651 23.05 -23.36 -3.33
C GLY A 651 22.36 -22.26 -2.52
N GLN A 652 22.21 -21.04 -3.08
CA GLN A 652 21.40 -20.00 -2.45
C GLN A 652 19.90 -20.29 -2.58
N MET A 653 19.14 -19.80 -1.62
CA MET A 653 17.67 -19.96 -1.58
C MET A 653 16.92 -18.71 -2.07
N GLU A 654 17.56 -17.55 -2.00
CA GLU A 654 17.04 -16.25 -2.43
C GLU A 654 17.77 -15.79 -3.68
N ASP A 655 17.06 -15.03 -4.51
CA ASP A 655 17.51 -14.54 -5.79
C ASP A 655 17.40 -13.01 -5.86
N LEU A 656 18.18 -12.41 -6.76
CA LEU A 656 18.11 -10.98 -7.07
C LEU A 656 17.42 -10.80 -8.41
N GLN A 657 16.53 -9.81 -8.48
CA GLN A 657 15.89 -9.39 -9.71
C GLN A 657 16.87 -8.58 -10.56
N VAL A 658 17.23 -9.10 -11.73
CA VAL A 658 18.16 -8.47 -12.66
C VAL A 658 17.39 -8.06 -13.90
N VAL A 659 17.35 -6.75 -14.18
CA VAL A 659 16.91 -6.25 -15.48
C VAL A 659 17.98 -6.64 -16.49
N SER A 660 17.60 -7.44 -17.48
CA SER A 660 18.53 -7.96 -18.47
C SER A 660 19.10 -6.81 -19.29
N PRO A 661 20.44 -6.70 -19.45
CA PRO A 661 21.05 -5.69 -20.31
C PRO A 661 20.83 -5.98 -21.80
N VAL A 662 20.22 -7.12 -22.12
CA VAL A 662 19.99 -7.63 -23.47
C VAL A 662 18.58 -8.16 -23.61
N ALA A 663 17.95 -7.96 -24.76
CA ALA A 663 16.62 -8.49 -25.03
C ALA A 663 16.62 -10.00 -25.30
N ARG A 664 17.74 -10.54 -25.80
CA ARG A 664 17.95 -11.94 -26.16
C ARG A 664 19.39 -12.35 -25.92
N ILE A 665 19.59 -13.63 -25.62
CA ILE A 665 20.90 -14.27 -25.58
C ILE A 665 21.17 -14.88 -26.96
N ASN A 666 21.95 -14.18 -27.80
CA ASN A 666 22.31 -14.63 -29.14
C ASN A 666 23.77 -15.11 -29.22
N SER A 667 24.55 -14.81 -28.19
CA SER A 667 25.96 -15.15 -28.05
C SER A 667 26.29 -15.52 -26.59
N PRO A 668 27.38 -16.26 -26.33
CA PRO A 668 27.87 -16.50 -24.97
C PRO A 668 28.14 -15.21 -24.18
N GLU A 669 28.63 -14.17 -24.87
CA GLU A 669 28.94 -12.87 -24.29
C GLU A 669 27.67 -12.17 -23.77
N ASP A 670 26.51 -12.40 -24.38
CA ASP A 670 25.23 -11.88 -23.88
C ASP A 670 24.87 -12.46 -22.51
N MET A 671 25.14 -13.76 -22.30
CA MET A 671 24.96 -14.41 -21.00
C MET A 671 25.94 -13.84 -19.98
N ASP A 672 27.20 -13.64 -20.36
CA ASP A 672 28.22 -13.06 -19.48
C ASP A 672 27.86 -11.63 -19.06
N ARG A 673 27.25 -10.82 -19.94
CA ARG A 673 26.73 -9.50 -19.59
C ARG A 673 25.60 -9.55 -18.57
N LEU A 674 24.67 -10.51 -18.72
CA LEU A 674 23.60 -10.71 -17.74
C LEU A 674 24.17 -11.09 -16.37
N ILE A 675 25.13 -12.01 -16.34
CA ILE A 675 25.82 -12.44 -15.11
C ILE A 675 26.60 -11.28 -14.47
N ALA A 676 27.32 -10.49 -15.26
CA ALA A 676 28.03 -9.31 -14.75
C ALA A 676 27.07 -8.29 -14.12
N THR A 677 25.92 -8.06 -14.75
CA THR A 677 24.86 -7.19 -14.21
C THR A 677 24.32 -7.72 -12.87
N PHE A 678 24.16 -9.04 -12.75
CA PHE A 678 23.82 -9.68 -11.48
C PHE A 678 24.90 -9.42 -10.42
N GLU A 679 26.18 -9.63 -10.74
CA GLU A 679 27.25 -9.45 -9.76
C GLU A 679 27.40 -8.00 -9.30
N ASP A 680 27.23 -7.03 -10.20
CA ASP A 680 27.24 -5.61 -9.87
C ASP A 680 26.07 -5.24 -8.94
N LEU A 681 24.88 -5.79 -9.19
CA LEU A 681 23.73 -5.62 -8.31
C LEU A 681 23.97 -6.29 -6.95
N TYR A 682 24.52 -7.50 -6.95
CA TYR A 682 24.80 -8.27 -5.74
C TYR A 682 25.78 -7.52 -4.82
N GLU A 683 26.80 -6.88 -5.38
CA GLU A 683 27.74 -6.06 -4.61
C GLU A 683 27.09 -4.86 -3.95
N LYS A 684 26.15 -4.21 -4.63
CA LYS A 684 25.40 -3.04 -4.10
C LYS A 684 24.44 -3.43 -2.98
N VAL A 685 23.81 -4.59 -3.08
CA VAL A 685 22.83 -5.08 -2.09
C VAL A 685 23.53 -5.66 -0.86
N TYR A 686 24.65 -6.35 -1.06
CA TYR A 686 25.40 -7.01 0.01
C TYR A 686 26.79 -6.37 0.18
N ALA A 687 27.86 -7.08 -0.18
CA ALA A 687 29.22 -6.61 -0.19
C ALA A 687 30.02 -7.40 -1.23
N GLY A 688 31.07 -6.81 -1.82
CA GLY A 688 31.88 -7.48 -2.84
C GLY A 688 32.48 -8.82 -2.36
N VAL A 689 32.84 -8.91 -1.08
CA VAL A 689 33.37 -10.14 -0.45
C VAL A 689 32.34 -11.28 -0.33
N ALA A 690 31.05 -10.99 -0.51
CA ALA A 690 29.98 -11.97 -0.44
C ALA A 690 29.66 -12.62 -1.80
N LYS A 691 30.33 -12.21 -2.89
CA LYS A 691 30.22 -12.85 -4.20
C LYS A 691 30.79 -14.28 -4.15
N HIS A 692 30.14 -15.21 -4.86
CA HIS A 692 30.58 -16.62 -4.89
C HIS A 692 30.45 -17.26 -6.29
N PRO A 693 31.18 -16.75 -7.30
CA PRO A 693 31.09 -17.25 -8.67
C PRO A 693 31.45 -18.73 -8.81
N GLN A 694 32.28 -19.27 -7.92
CA GLN A 694 32.69 -20.69 -7.94
C GLN A 694 31.52 -21.67 -7.67
N ALA A 695 30.42 -21.19 -7.11
CA ALA A 695 29.20 -21.99 -6.97
C ALA A 695 28.37 -22.07 -8.28
N GLY A 696 28.77 -21.34 -9.32
CA GLY A 696 27.98 -21.11 -10.52
C GLY A 696 26.74 -20.25 -10.24
N TYR A 697 25.90 -20.12 -11.26
CA TYR A 697 24.70 -19.29 -11.25
C TYR A 697 23.46 -20.12 -11.54
N GLN A 698 22.35 -19.77 -10.89
CA GLN A 698 21.04 -20.35 -11.12
C GLN A 698 20.04 -19.25 -11.47
N ILE A 699 19.24 -19.48 -12.51
CA ILE A 699 18.10 -18.64 -12.87
C ILE A 699 16.86 -19.51 -12.74
N MET A 700 16.02 -19.18 -11.77
CA MET A 700 14.84 -19.99 -11.41
C MET A 700 13.52 -19.31 -11.81
N GLU A 701 13.57 -18.05 -12.21
CA GLU A 701 12.42 -17.28 -12.67
C GLU A 701 12.85 -16.26 -13.72
N LEU A 702 11.98 -16.06 -14.71
CA LEU A 702 12.06 -15.01 -15.70
C LEU A 702 10.90 -14.06 -15.48
N GLY A 703 11.11 -12.80 -15.85
CA GLY A 703 10.06 -11.80 -15.88
C GLY A 703 10.09 -10.97 -17.16
N LEU A 704 8.98 -10.29 -17.38
CA LEU A 704 8.81 -9.32 -18.45
C LEU A 704 8.01 -8.14 -17.89
N THR A 705 8.48 -6.93 -18.10
CA THR A 705 7.67 -5.72 -17.93
C THR A 705 7.40 -5.14 -19.31
N ALA A 706 6.13 -4.94 -19.65
CA ALA A 706 5.73 -4.26 -20.88
C ALA A 706 4.97 -2.99 -20.52
N THR A 707 5.40 -1.84 -21.05
CA THR A 707 4.88 -0.53 -20.68
C THR A 707 4.51 0.29 -21.91
N VAL A 708 3.27 0.74 -21.98
CA VAL A 708 2.79 1.73 -22.97
C VAL A 708 2.62 3.07 -22.26
N PRO A 709 3.30 4.13 -22.72
CA PRO A 709 3.13 5.46 -22.16
C PRO A 709 1.69 5.91 -22.29
N LYS A 710 1.14 6.52 -21.25
CA LYS A 710 -0.13 7.24 -21.34
C LYS A 710 0.06 8.73 -21.15
N VAL A 711 -1.01 9.45 -21.38
CA VAL A 711 -1.11 10.86 -21.01
C VAL A 711 -1.04 10.99 -19.48
N LYS A 712 -0.13 11.85 -19.01
CA LYS A 712 0.13 12.12 -17.60
C LYS A 712 -0.19 13.57 -17.26
N PRO A 713 -0.48 13.88 -15.98
CA PRO A 713 -0.58 15.25 -15.51
C PRO A 713 0.69 16.03 -15.84
N ARG A 714 0.55 17.24 -16.38
CA ARG A 714 1.71 18.11 -16.58
C ARG A 714 2.14 18.69 -15.24
N LEU A 715 3.43 18.59 -14.93
CA LEU A 715 4.05 19.33 -13.83
C LEU A 715 4.69 20.60 -14.40
N PRO A 716 4.07 21.78 -14.22
CA PRO A 716 4.63 23.01 -14.76
C PRO A 716 5.85 23.44 -13.95
N ARG A 717 6.95 23.76 -14.66
CA ARG A 717 8.09 24.45 -14.09
C ARG A 717 7.88 25.95 -14.21
N LEU A 718 7.69 26.62 -13.09
CA LEU A 718 7.36 28.04 -13.02
C LEU A 718 8.61 28.90 -12.75
N PRO A 719 8.64 30.15 -13.25
CA PRO A 719 9.73 31.07 -12.95
C PRO A 719 9.74 31.44 -11.47
N LEU A 720 10.93 31.59 -10.90
CA LEU A 720 11.07 32.11 -9.54
C LEU A 720 10.72 33.60 -9.49
N GLU A 721 9.91 33.98 -8.52
CA GLU A 721 9.55 35.34 -8.18
C GLU A 721 10.38 35.86 -6.97
N GLY A 722 9.94 36.97 -6.37
CA GLY A 722 10.59 37.55 -5.20
C GLY A 722 10.55 36.64 -3.97
N LYS A 723 11.48 36.88 -3.03
CA LYS A 723 11.55 36.13 -1.76
C LYS A 723 10.37 36.43 -0.83
N GLU A 724 9.87 37.65 -0.83
CA GLU A 724 8.79 38.05 0.07
C GLU A 724 7.44 37.58 -0.50
N PRO A 725 6.64 36.82 0.28
CA PRO A 725 5.27 36.53 -0.09
C PRO A 725 4.47 37.84 -0.27
N ALA A 726 3.54 37.84 -1.23
CA ALA A 726 2.63 38.96 -1.43
C ALA A 726 1.77 39.20 -0.17
N LYS A 727 1.34 40.44 0.07
CA LYS A 727 0.53 40.77 1.27
C LYS A 727 -0.80 40.03 1.30
N GLU A 728 -1.34 39.76 0.11
CA GLU A 728 -2.56 38.99 -0.13
C GLU A 728 -2.42 37.54 0.33
N ALA A 729 -1.19 37.02 0.45
CA ALA A 729 -0.95 35.68 0.97
C ALA A 729 -1.10 35.58 2.49
N ILE A 730 -1.09 36.69 3.22
CA ILE A 730 -1.20 36.70 4.68
C ILE A 730 -2.68 36.79 5.07
N LYS A 731 -3.21 35.70 5.64
CA LYS A 731 -4.61 35.62 6.13
C LYS A 731 -4.78 36.28 7.49
N GLY A 732 -3.70 36.39 8.27
CA GLY A 732 -3.72 36.98 9.61
C GLY A 732 -2.67 36.35 10.53
N GLU A 733 -2.95 36.40 11.83
CA GLU A 733 -2.11 35.80 12.87
C GLU A 733 -2.97 34.93 13.80
N ARG A 734 -2.40 33.83 14.31
CA ARG A 734 -3.05 32.94 15.30
C ARG A 734 -2.06 32.58 16.40
N GLU A 735 -2.54 32.43 17.63
CA GLU A 735 -1.73 31.89 18.71
C GLU A 735 -1.54 30.38 18.55
N VAL A 736 -0.29 29.93 18.61
CA VAL A 736 0.13 28.53 18.54
C VAL A 736 0.92 28.19 19.80
N TYR A 737 0.56 27.10 20.49
CA TYR A 737 1.27 26.61 21.66
C TYR A 737 2.35 25.60 21.26
N ILE A 738 3.61 25.95 21.49
CA ILE A 738 4.77 25.08 21.22
C ILE A 738 5.94 25.50 22.11
N ASN A 739 6.79 24.55 22.49
CA ASN A 739 7.89 24.74 23.43
C ASN A 739 7.43 25.30 24.80
N GLY A 740 6.28 24.82 25.30
CA GLY A 740 5.74 25.18 26.60
C GLY A 740 5.17 26.59 26.72
N ARG A 741 4.97 27.30 25.60
CA ARG A 741 4.46 28.69 25.60
C ARG A 741 3.66 29.01 24.33
N TRP A 742 2.88 30.08 24.41
CA TRP A 742 2.16 30.64 23.26
C TRP A 742 3.08 31.50 22.40
N HIS A 743 2.93 31.33 21.10
CA HIS A 743 3.63 32.05 20.05
C HIS A 743 2.60 32.62 19.07
N ARG A 744 2.83 33.83 18.56
CA ARG A 744 2.00 34.41 17.51
C ARG A 744 2.53 33.99 16.15
N ALA A 745 1.81 33.09 15.47
CA ALA A 745 2.16 32.56 14.16
C ALA A 745 1.46 33.34 13.04
N THR A 746 2.20 33.63 11.98
CA THR A 746 1.63 34.21 10.76
C THR A 746 0.93 33.11 9.95
N ILE A 747 -0.27 33.40 9.47
CA ILE A 747 -1.09 32.46 8.71
C ILE A 747 -1.02 32.84 7.24
N TYR A 748 -0.59 31.89 6.41
CA TYR A 748 -0.49 32.07 4.97
C TYR A 748 -1.53 31.23 4.23
N ASP A 749 -2.03 31.74 3.10
CA ASP A 749 -2.80 30.96 2.14
C ASP A 749 -1.84 30.26 1.15
N MET A 750 -1.85 28.94 1.15
CA MET A 750 -0.93 28.13 0.35
C MET A 750 -1.06 28.38 -1.16
N ASP A 751 -2.27 28.63 -1.66
CA ASP A 751 -2.55 28.76 -3.10
C ASP A 751 -2.08 30.11 -3.68
N THR A 752 -1.85 31.08 -2.80
CA THR A 752 -1.37 32.42 -3.16
C THR A 752 0.15 32.54 -3.15
N LEU A 753 0.85 31.58 -2.55
CA LEU A 753 2.31 31.54 -2.57
C LEU A 753 2.81 31.36 -4.01
N ARG A 754 4.01 31.90 -4.26
CA ARG A 754 4.67 31.84 -5.56
C ARG A 754 6.06 31.21 -5.44
N PRO A 755 6.52 30.49 -6.48
CA PRO A 755 7.89 30.01 -6.57
C PRO A 755 8.90 31.10 -6.22
N GLY A 756 9.88 30.79 -5.38
CA GLY A 756 10.87 31.75 -4.88
C GLY A 756 10.54 32.36 -3.51
N ASN A 757 9.28 32.34 -3.08
CA ASN A 757 8.89 32.86 -1.76
C ASN A 757 9.56 32.08 -0.61
N GLU A 758 9.95 32.81 0.43
CA GLU A 758 10.54 32.30 1.67
C GLU A 758 9.68 32.72 2.87
N ILE A 759 9.41 31.77 3.77
CA ILE A 759 8.66 31.99 5.02
C ILE A 759 9.59 31.66 6.18
N GLU A 760 9.86 32.64 7.03
CA GLU A 760 10.75 32.49 8.18
C GLU A 760 9.99 32.58 9.51
N GLY A 761 10.43 31.82 10.49
CA GLY A 761 9.86 31.85 11.83
C GLY A 761 8.60 30.99 11.96
N ILE A 762 7.83 31.23 13.02
CA ILE A 762 6.66 30.43 13.32
C ILE A 762 5.49 30.82 12.40
N ALA A 763 5.06 29.89 11.57
CA ALA A 763 4.00 30.12 10.59
C ALA A 763 3.16 28.87 10.36
N VAL A 764 1.92 29.09 9.94
CA VAL A 764 1.01 28.02 9.47
C VAL A 764 0.59 28.37 8.06
N VAL A 765 0.92 27.51 7.10
CA VAL A 765 0.50 27.65 5.71
C VAL A 765 -0.71 26.76 5.51
N GLU A 766 -1.86 27.37 5.26
CA GLU A 766 -3.15 26.69 5.16
C GLU A 766 -3.52 26.45 3.70
N ALA A 767 -3.79 25.21 3.36
CA ALA A 767 -4.61 24.83 2.21
C ALA A 767 -5.95 24.27 2.71
N PRO A 768 -6.98 24.17 1.88
CA PRO A 768 -8.27 23.70 2.38
C PRO A 768 -8.26 22.22 2.84
N ALA A 769 -7.35 21.41 2.29
CA ALA A 769 -7.24 19.97 2.59
C ALA A 769 -5.95 19.56 3.34
N THR A 770 -5.03 20.49 3.60
CA THR A 770 -3.81 20.23 4.39
C THR A 770 -3.34 21.49 5.12
N THR A 771 -2.47 21.31 6.11
CA THR A 771 -1.87 22.41 6.86
C THR A 771 -0.38 22.14 7.01
N PHE A 772 0.46 23.05 6.55
CA PHE A 772 1.91 22.95 6.70
C PHE A 772 2.38 23.84 7.86
N PHE A 773 2.92 23.22 8.90
CA PHE A 773 3.37 23.92 10.10
C PHE A 773 4.88 24.14 10.09
N ILE A 774 5.29 25.40 10.22
CA ILE A 774 6.69 25.81 10.31
C ILE A 774 6.95 26.23 11.76
N PRO A 775 7.68 25.42 12.55
CA PRO A 775 7.94 25.76 13.95
C PRO A 775 9.01 26.85 14.09
N PRO A 776 9.21 27.41 15.30
CA PRO A 776 10.21 28.44 15.54
C PRO A 776 11.61 28.05 15.05
N ALA A 777 12.36 29.03 14.55
CA ALA A 777 13.73 28.88 14.03
C ALA A 777 13.88 27.93 12.82
N ARG A 778 12.78 27.61 12.13
CA ARG A 778 12.78 26.96 10.81
C ARG A 778 12.39 27.97 9.74
N ARG A 779 12.64 27.60 8.49
CA ARG A 779 12.18 28.36 7.31
C ARG A 779 11.59 27.42 6.28
N ALA A 780 10.73 27.94 5.41
CA ALA A 780 10.27 27.24 4.24
C ALA A 780 10.57 28.06 2.98
N ARG A 781 10.84 27.38 1.85
CA ARG A 781 11.02 28.01 0.54
C ARG A 781 10.25 27.25 -0.52
N MET A 782 9.52 27.98 -1.36
CA MET A 782 8.86 27.41 -2.55
C MET A 782 9.83 27.38 -3.73
N ASP A 783 9.98 26.23 -4.40
CA ASP A 783 10.82 26.09 -5.60
C ASP A 783 10.04 26.27 -6.91
N GLU A 784 10.73 26.14 -8.05
CA GLU A 784 10.14 26.25 -9.39
C GLU A 784 9.09 25.17 -9.73
N TRP A 785 9.04 24.07 -8.96
CA TRP A 785 8.07 22.98 -9.11
C TRP A 785 6.91 23.12 -8.12
N SER A 786 6.86 24.24 -7.40
CA SER A 786 5.89 24.50 -6.32
C SER A 786 6.08 23.62 -5.08
N LEU A 787 7.23 22.95 -4.91
CA LEU A 787 7.54 22.23 -3.68
C LEU A 787 7.95 23.22 -2.59
N LEU A 788 7.44 23.00 -1.38
CA LEU A 788 7.76 23.76 -0.16
C LEU A 788 8.83 23.01 0.63
N TRP A 789 10.06 23.50 0.54
CA TRP A 789 11.23 22.93 1.22
C TRP A 789 11.37 23.49 2.64
N LEU A 790 11.33 22.61 3.65
CA LEU A 790 11.58 22.93 5.04
C LEU A 790 13.09 22.92 5.33
N GLY A 791 13.61 24.07 5.74
CA GLY A 791 15.01 24.36 6.04
C GLY A 791 15.32 24.55 7.51
#